data_AF-A0A077RCF9-F1
#
_entry.id   AF-A0A077RCF9-F1
#
_cell.length_a   1.000
_cell.length_b   1.000
_cell.length_c   1.000
_cell.angle_alpha   90.00
_cell.angle_beta   90.00
_cell.angle_gamma   90.00
#
_symmetry.space_group_name_H-M   'P 1'
#
loop_
_entity.id
_entity.type
_entity.pdbx_description
1 polymer ?
#
loop_
_entity_poly.entity_id
_entity_poly.type
_entity_poly.pdbx_seq_one_letter_code
_entity_poly.pdbx_strand_id
1 'polypeptide(L)'
;MRSSTSALVATLASALLLAPTTMADVNLSPAQNVTNAGSTVSNVINPSYAGFGIEPSDLFVYTGTTSPNQLTFNLLSNLANYTGAPPHIRVGGNAGDTMLYDESVTSYTVQSNPSTTGISDKLVFGPNYFKAINFFPNATPVTYGLNLAYQGSDALQRIAQQAGAAFEYVGSSQDGPTLFSLEIGNEPDLYIDLGYRSQDWTPTQFGNEWASRAEYLYNQTLKPKNISSNFFEVAATATTASKNGQPFRIANLVGNTNGVASDNGIYVAGWNQHDYFYYVGVSSFNLTMSYLLDLSQTVSQFHEWANQVDQAIVTGKSYYLREMGSVGPNGIQGISETFGNAIWTLNFFFYAASIKVDSVQMHMTQYSLAAPWQTNYFNGKGPHVRPTYYAWAAWAQIVGPTCNSQVAPISLVNQPTNYNNRLGAYSVYRGSTLTSVVMINSQLYYSGSTPSYQNFILSMPSLAGQTVYLSILYADGVESTSNIQWNGISYESSSTGQPRTVNSTQWTMTVGADGSLNVPVRDSQVVVASTVRLGTESVNYANCQKLTTTGSTGGSSGTTGTNAAPTFKSTTGFKSDTPLSKTAIIAIAAGGGGFLLVLLGLFIWCCVRTCRRNKARKARSAAILKAPPRHDDHPLLARDADDSHASYPAYKSSPGPRGWDSPMTSVSHGQHMHPSQSYHNMQPEFENAPAGYQYHSQHPQGMLSPTSQQTQQYHQQRPAYLQSPYQNYGPTHHSHGHGRAY
;
A
#
# COMPACT_ATOMS: atom_id res chain seq x y z
N MET A 1 11.03 43.37 8.00
CA MET A 1 11.25 43.14 9.44
C MET A 1 9.99 43.52 10.21
N ARG A 2 9.24 42.52 10.68
CA ARG A 2 8.53 42.44 11.98
C ARG A 2 7.81 41.09 11.95
N SER A 3 8.27 40.21 12.84
CA SER A 3 7.89 38.82 12.95
C SER A 3 6.50 38.68 13.58
N SER A 4 5.62 37.95 12.91
CA SER A 4 4.38 37.45 13.51
C SER A 4 4.59 36.02 13.99
N THR A 5 5.52 35.84 14.93
CA THR A 5 5.74 34.60 15.69
C THR A 5 5.22 34.82 17.09
N SER A 6 3.90 34.71 17.31
CA SER A 6 3.28 34.75 18.64
C SER A 6 1.85 34.20 18.59
N ALA A 7 1.69 32.87 18.60
CA ALA A 7 0.48 32.17 19.08
C ALA A 7 0.63 30.63 19.14
N LEU A 8 1.84 30.09 19.36
CA LEU A 8 2.10 28.65 19.22
C LEU A 8 2.84 28.08 20.44
N VAL A 9 2.34 28.34 21.66
CA VAL A 9 2.87 27.75 22.90
C VAL A 9 1.77 27.30 23.89
N ALA A 10 0.47 27.45 23.60
CA ALA A 10 -0.57 27.25 24.61
C ALA A 10 -1.80 26.42 24.19
N THR A 11 -1.64 25.27 23.53
CA THR A 11 -2.79 24.39 23.21
C THR A 11 -2.75 22.98 23.79
N LEU A 12 -1.66 22.56 24.45
CA LEU A 12 -1.68 21.34 25.27
C LEU A 12 -1.77 21.63 26.78
N ALA A 13 -1.30 22.80 27.24
CA ALA A 13 -1.42 23.20 28.65
C ALA A 13 -2.81 23.78 29.00
N SER A 14 -3.53 24.38 28.04
CA SER A 14 -4.84 25.02 28.29
C SER A 14 -6.05 24.10 28.08
N ALA A 15 -5.84 22.83 27.69
CA ALA A 15 -6.91 21.83 27.59
C ALA A 15 -7.33 21.24 28.96
N LEU A 16 -6.66 21.62 30.06
CA LEU A 16 -6.92 21.09 31.41
C LEU A 16 -8.05 21.79 32.18
N LEU A 17 -8.71 22.83 31.64
CA LEU A 17 -9.63 23.68 32.41
C LEU A 17 -10.97 24.07 31.73
N LEU A 18 -11.41 23.35 30.70
CA LEU A 18 -12.78 23.48 30.19
C LEU A 18 -13.55 22.19 30.43
N ALA A 19 -14.69 22.31 31.12
CA ALA A 19 -15.50 21.20 31.61
C ALA A 19 -15.79 20.15 30.51
N PRO A 20 -15.59 18.86 30.79
CA PRO A 20 -15.76 17.81 29.79
C PRO A 20 -17.25 17.56 29.57
N THR A 21 -17.72 17.66 28.33
CA THR A 21 -18.73 16.67 27.92
C THR A 21 -18.02 15.33 27.99
N THR A 22 -18.34 14.51 28.99
CA THR A 22 -17.71 13.20 29.19
C THR A 22 -17.99 12.31 27.98
N MET A 23 -17.14 12.38 26.96
CA MET A 23 -17.05 11.33 25.95
C MET A 23 -16.66 10.05 26.69
N ALA A 24 -17.27 8.91 26.33
CA ALA A 24 -16.89 7.65 26.95
C ALA A 24 -15.42 7.35 26.60
N ASP A 25 -14.63 6.97 27.59
CA ASP A 25 -13.23 6.61 27.41
C ASP A 25 -13.11 5.32 26.58
N VAL A 26 -12.14 5.28 25.65
CA VAL A 26 -11.86 4.08 24.84
C VAL A 26 -10.72 3.30 25.47
N ASN A 27 -10.99 2.07 25.88
CA ASN A 27 -10.03 1.23 26.56
C ASN A 27 -9.20 0.40 25.57
N LEU A 28 -7.89 0.42 25.76
CA LEU A 28 -6.89 -0.35 25.03
C LEU A 28 -6.14 -1.29 25.98
N SER A 29 -5.92 -2.53 25.57
CA SER A 29 -5.07 -3.49 26.30
C SER A 29 -4.04 -4.07 25.33
N PRO A 30 -2.99 -3.30 24.98
CA PRO A 30 -1.94 -3.79 24.10
C PRO A 30 -1.26 -5.01 24.74
N ALA A 31 -0.98 -6.04 23.94
CA ALA A 31 -0.24 -7.18 24.43
C ALA A 31 1.20 -6.74 24.76
N GLN A 32 1.72 -7.18 25.91
CA GLN A 32 3.10 -6.84 26.31
C GLN A 32 4.14 -7.48 25.37
N ASN A 33 3.81 -8.66 24.84
CA ASN A 33 4.67 -9.43 23.95
C ASN A 33 3.94 -9.74 22.65
N VAL A 34 4.67 -9.70 21.54
CA VAL A 34 4.15 -10.00 20.20
C VAL A 34 3.48 -11.38 20.12
N THR A 35 3.96 -12.39 20.86
CA THR A 35 3.37 -13.74 20.89
C THR A 35 1.96 -13.75 21.47
N ASN A 36 1.61 -12.74 22.26
CA ASN A 36 0.32 -12.62 22.93
C ASN A 36 -0.62 -11.64 22.20
N ALA A 37 -0.17 -11.06 21.07
CA ALA A 37 -0.92 -10.07 20.31
C ALA A 37 -2.02 -10.68 19.39
N GLY A 38 -2.21 -12.01 19.46
CA GLY A 38 -3.20 -12.74 18.67
C GLY A 38 -2.65 -13.19 17.31
N SER A 39 -3.55 -13.60 16.41
CA SER A 39 -3.20 -14.17 15.09
C SER A 39 -2.84 -13.13 14.03
N THR A 40 -3.19 -11.86 14.25
CA THR A 40 -3.10 -10.77 13.26
C THR A 40 -1.85 -9.91 13.51
N VAL A 41 -0.71 -10.59 13.62
CA VAL A 41 0.59 -9.93 13.72
C VAL A 41 1.22 -9.92 12.33
N SER A 42 1.77 -8.77 11.96
CA SER A 42 2.54 -8.64 10.73
C SER A 42 3.73 -9.60 10.69
N ASN A 43 4.24 -9.85 9.49
CA ASN A 43 5.63 -10.29 9.35
C ASN A 43 6.58 -9.23 9.92
N VAL A 44 7.86 -9.58 10.07
CA VAL A 44 8.87 -8.57 10.42
C VAL A 44 8.86 -7.49 9.34
N ILE A 45 8.64 -6.25 9.74
CA ILE A 45 8.52 -5.12 8.83
C ILE A 45 9.87 -4.84 8.18
N ASN A 46 9.90 -4.94 6.85
CA ASN A 46 11.03 -4.51 6.05
C ASN A 46 11.23 -2.98 6.21
N PRO A 47 12.45 -2.48 6.47
CA PRO A 47 12.76 -1.04 6.44
C PRO A 47 12.26 -0.28 5.21
N SER A 48 12.17 -0.95 4.06
CA SER A 48 11.69 -0.42 2.78
C SER A 48 10.19 -0.65 2.53
N TYR A 49 9.42 -1.10 3.54
CA TYR A 49 8.01 -1.51 3.43
C TYR A 49 7.13 -0.51 2.70
N ALA A 50 7.13 0.75 3.16
CA ALA A 50 6.30 1.83 2.63
C ALA A 50 7.06 2.54 1.50
N GLY A 51 6.89 2.01 0.30
CA GLY A 51 7.54 2.43 -0.93
C GLY A 51 6.67 3.31 -1.83
N PHE A 52 7.13 3.45 -3.07
CA PHE A 52 6.48 4.25 -4.12
C PHE A 52 6.47 3.49 -5.46
N GLY A 53 5.35 3.59 -6.18
CA GLY A 53 5.22 3.17 -7.58
C GLY A 53 5.36 4.40 -8.47
N ILE A 54 6.15 4.33 -9.53
CA ILE A 54 6.37 5.42 -10.48
C ILE A 54 5.95 4.94 -11.86
N GLU A 55 5.02 5.68 -12.46
CA GLU A 55 4.64 5.47 -13.85
C GLU A 55 5.88 5.63 -14.75
N PRO A 56 6.17 4.69 -15.66
CA PRO A 56 7.45 4.68 -16.36
C PRO A 56 7.66 5.92 -17.25
N SER A 57 6.59 6.49 -17.80
CA SER A 57 6.65 7.73 -18.60
C SER A 57 7.07 8.95 -17.78
N ASP A 58 6.92 8.91 -16.45
CA ASP A 58 7.15 10.03 -15.55
C ASP A 58 8.48 9.89 -14.78
N LEU A 59 9.28 8.86 -15.04
CA LEU A 59 10.51 8.57 -14.28
C LEU A 59 11.42 9.80 -14.13
N PHE A 60 11.66 10.54 -15.22
CA PHE A 60 12.60 11.66 -15.22
C PHE A 60 12.13 12.86 -14.37
N VAL A 61 10.82 13.04 -14.16
CA VAL A 61 10.37 14.11 -13.25
C VAL A 61 10.70 13.78 -11.80
N TYR A 62 10.76 12.50 -11.45
CA TYR A 62 11.06 12.03 -10.09
C TYR A 62 12.57 11.84 -9.87
N THR A 63 13.29 11.33 -10.86
CA THR A 63 14.73 11.04 -10.75
C THR A 63 15.61 12.24 -11.09
N GLY A 64 15.19 13.07 -12.06
CA GLY A 64 16.09 13.99 -12.77
C GLY A 64 16.66 13.35 -14.04
N THR A 65 17.65 14.00 -14.66
CA THR A 65 18.21 13.56 -15.94
C THR A 65 19.73 13.48 -15.92
N THR A 66 20.42 14.62 -15.82
CA THR A 66 21.89 14.69 -15.71
C THR A 66 22.34 14.97 -14.27
N SER A 67 21.39 15.28 -13.40
CA SER A 67 21.56 15.49 -11.97
C SER A 67 20.30 15.02 -11.25
N PRO A 68 20.40 14.63 -9.97
CA PRO A 68 19.25 14.17 -9.21
C PRO A 68 18.20 15.26 -9.05
N ASN A 69 16.92 14.89 -9.08
CA ASN A 69 15.88 15.73 -8.52
C ASN A 69 16.11 15.85 -7.01
N GLN A 70 16.60 17.01 -6.57
CA GLN A 70 17.03 17.19 -5.18
C GLN A 70 15.89 17.01 -4.17
N LEU A 71 14.66 17.39 -4.53
CA LEU A 71 13.50 17.21 -3.66
C LEU A 71 13.23 15.73 -3.44
N THR A 72 13.10 14.94 -4.51
CA THR A 72 12.93 13.48 -4.40
C THR A 72 14.08 12.85 -3.62
N PHE A 73 15.33 13.16 -3.98
CA PHE A 73 16.51 12.58 -3.32
C PHE A 73 16.49 12.81 -1.81
N ASN A 74 16.22 14.05 -1.37
CA ASN A 74 16.16 14.38 0.06
C ASN A 74 15.01 13.67 0.76
N LEU A 75 13.81 13.66 0.15
CA LEU A 75 12.63 13.04 0.75
C LEU A 75 12.82 11.53 0.94
N LEU A 76 13.41 10.83 -0.04
CA LEU A 76 13.74 9.41 0.10
C LEU A 76 14.87 9.18 1.11
N SER A 77 15.89 10.05 1.13
CA SER A 77 17.01 9.96 2.08
C SER A 77 16.57 10.17 3.53
N ASN A 78 15.62 11.07 3.79
CA ASN A 78 15.06 11.26 5.12
C ASN A 78 14.40 9.99 5.65
N LEU A 79 13.62 9.31 4.80
CA LEU A 79 12.97 8.04 5.16
C LEU A 79 14.02 6.96 5.44
N ALA A 80 15.05 6.88 4.60
CA ALA A 80 16.18 5.98 4.81
C ALA A 80 16.89 6.21 6.15
N ASN A 81 17.05 7.48 6.57
CA ASN A 81 17.66 7.81 7.85
C ASN A 81 16.83 7.36 9.06
N TYR A 82 15.51 7.18 8.90
CA TYR A 82 14.62 6.74 9.99
C TYR A 82 14.52 5.21 10.10
N THR A 83 14.60 4.48 8.99
CA THR A 83 14.44 3.02 8.95
C THR A 83 15.75 2.26 8.72
N GLY A 84 16.81 2.94 8.31
CA GLY A 84 18.09 2.33 7.94
C GLY A 84 18.19 1.82 6.50
N ALA A 85 17.12 1.96 5.69
CA ALA A 85 17.16 1.66 4.26
C ALA A 85 16.16 2.53 3.47
N PRO A 86 16.44 2.91 2.22
CA PRO A 86 15.49 3.69 1.44
C PRO A 86 14.19 2.93 1.17
N PRO A 87 13.07 3.64 0.97
CA PRO A 87 11.81 3.05 0.56
C PRO A 87 11.96 2.33 -0.79
N HIS A 88 11.24 1.21 -0.96
CA HIS A 88 11.27 0.45 -2.22
C HIS A 88 10.59 1.23 -3.34
N ILE A 89 11.21 1.30 -4.51
CA ILE A 89 10.66 1.93 -5.71
C ILE A 89 10.24 0.87 -6.73
N ARG A 90 8.98 0.88 -7.16
CA ARG A 90 8.54 0.13 -8.34
C ARG A 90 8.47 1.09 -9.53
N VAL A 91 9.09 0.72 -10.65
CA VAL A 91 8.97 1.42 -11.92
C VAL A 91 8.19 0.53 -12.87
N GLY A 92 6.91 0.84 -13.05
CA GLY A 92 5.96 0.05 -13.81
C GLY A 92 4.62 0.76 -13.86
N GLY A 93 3.65 0.20 -14.57
CA GLY A 93 2.38 0.85 -14.88
C GLY A 93 2.06 0.66 -16.37
N ASN A 94 0.96 1.23 -16.82
CA ASN A 94 0.45 1.01 -18.17
C ASN A 94 1.44 1.42 -19.27
N ALA A 95 2.21 2.50 -19.07
CA ALA A 95 3.20 2.92 -20.05
C ALA A 95 4.28 1.84 -20.28
N GLY A 96 4.57 1.01 -19.27
CA GLY A 96 5.54 -0.09 -19.35
C GLY A 96 5.20 -1.11 -20.43
N ASP A 97 3.91 -1.41 -20.62
CA ASP A 97 3.40 -2.31 -21.68
C ASP A 97 3.19 -1.61 -23.03
N THR A 98 3.60 -0.35 -23.15
CA THR A 98 3.52 0.42 -24.41
C THR A 98 4.87 0.91 -24.92
N MET A 99 5.95 0.65 -24.18
CA MET A 99 7.29 1.12 -24.50
C MET A 99 8.24 -0.03 -24.85
N LEU A 100 9.11 0.19 -25.83
CA LEU A 100 10.16 -0.72 -26.23
C LEU A 100 11.53 -0.14 -25.93
N TYR A 101 12.43 -0.97 -25.42
CA TYR A 101 13.83 -0.61 -25.28
C TYR A 101 14.51 -0.57 -26.66
N ASP A 102 15.31 0.47 -26.87
CA ASP A 102 16.16 0.69 -28.04
C ASP A 102 17.50 1.28 -27.58
N GLU A 103 18.59 0.54 -27.80
CA GLU A 103 19.94 0.95 -27.38
C GLU A 103 20.43 2.23 -28.07
N SER A 104 19.88 2.56 -29.25
CA SER A 104 20.24 3.77 -29.99
C SER A 104 19.65 5.04 -29.39
N VAL A 105 18.61 4.92 -28.54
CA VAL A 105 17.96 6.05 -27.87
C VAL A 105 18.76 6.46 -26.64
N THR A 106 19.63 7.45 -26.81
CA THR A 106 20.52 7.96 -25.74
C THR A 106 20.01 9.23 -25.08
N SER A 107 18.79 9.69 -25.39
CA SER A 107 18.20 10.87 -24.75
C SER A 107 17.62 10.54 -23.36
N TYR A 108 17.51 11.54 -22.50
CA TYR A 108 16.79 11.44 -21.21
C TYR A 108 15.30 11.75 -21.40
N THR A 109 14.65 11.03 -22.31
CA THR A 109 13.21 11.14 -22.55
C THR A 109 12.66 9.81 -23.06
N VAL A 110 11.41 9.54 -22.74
CA VAL A 110 10.62 8.54 -23.47
C VAL A 110 10.11 9.23 -24.73
N GLN A 111 10.26 8.61 -25.90
CA GLN A 111 9.94 9.20 -27.20
C GLN A 111 8.86 8.38 -27.90
N SER A 112 8.11 9.00 -28.82
CA SER A 112 7.22 8.24 -29.70
C SER A 112 8.05 7.29 -30.58
N ASN A 113 7.59 6.04 -30.70
CA ASN A 113 8.18 5.08 -31.61
C ASN A 113 7.86 5.47 -33.07
N PRO A 114 8.85 5.80 -33.92
CA PRO A 114 8.61 6.16 -35.31
C PRO A 114 8.13 4.98 -36.17
N SER A 115 8.24 3.75 -35.67
CA SER A 115 7.87 2.51 -36.36
C SER A 115 6.89 1.67 -35.54
N THR A 116 5.93 2.33 -34.88
CA THR A 116 4.85 1.65 -34.14
C THR A 116 4.04 0.74 -35.08
N THR A 117 3.80 -0.48 -34.61
CA THR A 117 3.02 -1.52 -35.31
C THR A 117 1.70 -1.81 -34.61
N GLY A 118 1.54 -1.35 -33.36
CA GLY A 118 0.34 -1.56 -32.57
C GLY A 118 0.28 -0.63 -31.36
N ILE A 119 -0.52 -1.04 -30.38
CA ILE A 119 -0.76 -0.22 -29.18
C ILE A 119 0.25 -0.47 -28.05
N SER A 120 1.04 -1.55 -28.15
CA SER A 120 2.03 -1.97 -27.15
C SER A 120 3.47 -1.56 -27.48
N ASP A 121 3.68 -0.81 -28.56
CA ASP A 121 4.99 -0.30 -29.01
C ASP A 121 4.95 1.18 -29.39
N LYS A 122 4.10 1.97 -28.73
CA LYS A 122 3.91 3.39 -29.02
C LYS A 122 5.12 4.25 -28.65
N LEU A 123 5.93 3.79 -27.70
CA LEU A 123 7.01 4.54 -27.11
C LEU A 123 8.34 3.79 -27.23
N VAL A 124 9.44 4.53 -27.28
CA VAL A 124 10.82 4.01 -27.20
C VAL A 124 11.63 4.76 -26.16
N PHE A 125 12.56 4.06 -25.54
CA PHE A 125 13.50 4.59 -24.56
C PHE A 125 14.80 3.77 -24.63
N GLY A 126 15.88 4.27 -24.02
CA GLY A 126 17.17 3.56 -24.05
C GLY A 126 18.01 3.73 -22.78
N PRO A 127 19.33 3.51 -22.85
CA PRO A 127 20.20 3.35 -21.67
C PRO A 127 20.09 4.45 -20.61
N ASN A 128 19.92 5.71 -21.04
CA ASN A 128 19.90 6.84 -20.11
C ASN A 128 18.64 6.87 -19.22
N TYR A 129 17.58 6.15 -19.59
CA TYR A 129 16.43 5.88 -18.72
C TYR A 129 16.84 5.11 -17.47
N PHE A 130 17.57 4.00 -17.63
CA PHE A 130 18.06 3.21 -16.51
C PHE A 130 19.15 3.93 -15.72
N LYS A 131 19.99 4.74 -16.39
CA LYS A 131 20.99 5.55 -15.67
C LYS A 131 20.34 6.55 -14.72
N ALA A 132 19.20 7.16 -15.10
CA ALA A 132 18.48 8.08 -14.24
C ALA A 132 17.97 7.43 -12.94
N ILE A 133 17.70 6.12 -12.94
CA ILE A 133 17.33 5.37 -11.72
C ILE A 133 18.45 5.44 -10.67
N ASN A 134 19.72 5.59 -11.07
CA ASN A 134 20.85 5.75 -10.15
C ASN A 134 20.85 7.07 -9.38
N PHE A 135 19.94 8.00 -9.67
CA PHE A 135 19.75 9.20 -8.84
C PHE A 135 18.90 8.97 -7.60
N PHE A 136 18.34 7.78 -7.40
CA PHE A 136 17.78 7.42 -6.10
C PHE A 136 18.88 7.19 -5.06
N PRO A 137 18.58 7.31 -3.75
CA PRO A 137 19.56 7.06 -2.70
C PRO A 137 20.21 5.67 -2.80
N ASN A 138 21.44 5.56 -2.31
CA ASN A 138 22.19 4.30 -2.26
C ASN A 138 21.37 3.18 -1.63
N ALA A 139 21.46 1.97 -2.20
CA ALA A 139 20.75 0.77 -1.78
C ALA A 139 19.21 0.85 -1.86
N THR A 140 18.64 1.82 -2.58
CA THR A 140 17.20 1.83 -2.88
C THR A 140 16.82 0.55 -3.62
N PRO A 141 15.92 -0.30 -3.09
CA PRO A 141 15.45 -1.48 -3.81
C PRO A 141 14.52 -1.05 -4.94
N VAL A 142 14.78 -1.56 -6.14
CA VAL A 142 14.02 -1.24 -7.37
C VAL A 142 13.41 -2.50 -7.97
N THR A 143 12.09 -2.51 -8.10
CA THR A 143 11.38 -3.48 -8.96
C THR A 143 11.10 -2.81 -10.30
N TYR A 144 11.43 -3.47 -11.40
CA TYR A 144 11.29 -2.88 -12.74
C TYR A 144 10.39 -3.74 -13.64
N GLY A 145 9.43 -3.10 -14.32
CA GLY A 145 8.49 -3.73 -15.23
C GLY A 145 9.02 -3.91 -16.65
N LEU A 146 8.72 -5.07 -17.25
CA LEU A 146 9.05 -5.44 -18.61
C LEU A 146 7.78 -5.56 -19.47
N ASN A 147 7.87 -5.17 -20.74
CA ASN A 147 6.72 -5.16 -21.64
C ASN A 147 6.33 -6.60 -22.07
N LEU A 148 5.20 -7.09 -21.56
CA LEU A 148 4.59 -8.36 -21.97
C LEU A 148 3.53 -8.15 -23.06
N ALA A 149 2.91 -6.98 -23.11
CA ALA A 149 1.85 -6.70 -24.07
C ALA A 149 2.33 -6.74 -25.54
N TYR A 150 3.63 -6.51 -25.80
CA TYR A 150 4.21 -6.57 -27.13
C TYR A 150 4.25 -7.98 -27.73
N GLN A 151 3.64 -8.14 -28.91
CA GLN A 151 3.51 -9.42 -29.62
C GLN A 151 4.26 -9.48 -30.96
N GLY A 152 5.21 -8.57 -31.19
CA GLY A 152 6.07 -8.63 -32.38
C GLY A 152 6.83 -9.97 -32.46
N SER A 153 7.26 -10.34 -33.67
CA SER A 153 8.06 -11.56 -33.88
C SER A 153 9.40 -11.53 -33.13
N ASP A 154 9.86 -10.35 -32.75
CA ASP A 154 11.06 -10.06 -31.95
C ASP A 154 10.76 -9.86 -30.45
N ALA A 155 9.53 -10.13 -29.96
CA ALA A 155 9.13 -9.85 -28.57
C ALA A 155 10.05 -10.51 -27.51
N LEU A 156 10.50 -11.75 -27.73
CA LEU A 156 11.47 -12.41 -26.83
C LEU A 156 12.82 -11.68 -26.80
N GLN A 157 13.31 -11.24 -27.96
CA GLN A 157 14.57 -10.52 -28.04
C GLN A 157 14.47 -9.15 -27.36
N ARG A 158 13.38 -8.40 -27.62
CA ARG A 158 13.12 -7.08 -27.04
C ARG A 158 13.06 -7.12 -25.52
N ILE A 159 12.30 -8.06 -24.95
CA ILE A 159 12.15 -8.17 -23.49
C ILE A 159 13.48 -8.56 -22.81
N ALA A 160 14.29 -9.42 -23.45
CA ALA A 160 15.62 -9.76 -22.94
C ALA A 160 16.62 -8.62 -23.08
N GLN A 161 16.58 -7.82 -24.14
CA GLN A 161 17.39 -6.61 -24.28
C GLN A 161 17.05 -5.59 -23.19
N GLN A 162 15.76 -5.35 -22.94
CA GLN A 162 15.29 -4.47 -21.88
C GLN A 162 15.76 -4.95 -20.50
N ALA A 163 15.58 -6.24 -20.17
CA ALA A 163 16.05 -6.81 -18.91
C ALA A 163 17.59 -6.75 -18.79
N GLY A 164 18.30 -7.03 -19.88
CA GLY A 164 19.76 -6.92 -19.96
C GLY A 164 20.25 -5.51 -19.63
N ALA A 165 19.60 -4.49 -20.21
CA ALA A 165 19.89 -3.09 -19.93
C ALA A 165 19.57 -2.70 -18.48
N ALA A 166 18.47 -3.21 -17.90
CA ALA A 166 18.16 -3.00 -16.49
C ALA A 166 19.30 -3.52 -15.59
N PHE A 167 19.79 -4.74 -15.82
CA PHE A 167 20.93 -5.30 -15.07
C PHE A 167 22.26 -4.60 -15.35
N GLU A 168 22.44 -4.01 -16.53
CA GLU A 168 23.67 -3.31 -16.90
C GLU A 168 23.76 -1.93 -16.25
N TYR A 169 22.64 -1.20 -16.22
CA TYR A 169 22.65 0.21 -15.88
C TYR A 169 22.07 0.54 -14.49
N VAL A 170 21.12 -0.22 -13.96
CA VAL A 170 20.57 0.01 -12.61
C VAL A 170 21.57 -0.48 -11.57
N GLY A 171 21.97 0.40 -10.65
CA GLY A 171 22.97 0.10 -9.64
C GLY A 171 24.40 0.03 -10.18
N SER A 172 24.64 0.56 -11.38
CA SER A 172 25.97 0.55 -12.01
C SER A 172 26.99 1.46 -11.31
N SER A 173 26.52 2.41 -10.49
CA SER A 173 27.37 3.16 -9.57
C SER A 173 27.60 2.38 -8.27
N GLN A 174 28.82 2.46 -7.71
CA GLN A 174 29.20 1.78 -6.47
C GLN A 174 28.25 2.06 -5.28
N ASP A 175 27.61 3.23 -5.27
CA ASP A 175 26.63 3.67 -4.27
C ASP A 175 25.21 3.81 -4.88
N GLY A 176 24.86 2.94 -5.83
CA GLY A 176 23.60 2.98 -6.56
C GLY A 176 22.43 2.22 -5.91
N PRO A 177 21.22 2.31 -6.49
CA PRO A 177 20.09 1.46 -6.16
C PRO A 177 20.41 -0.01 -6.45
N THR A 178 19.61 -0.93 -5.90
CA THR A 178 19.71 -2.37 -6.18
C THR A 178 18.50 -2.80 -7.00
N LEU A 179 18.72 -3.42 -8.16
CA LEU A 179 17.65 -4.11 -8.88
C LEU A 179 17.20 -5.32 -8.05
N PHE A 180 16.02 -5.21 -7.45
CA PHE A 180 15.48 -6.15 -6.48
C PHE A 180 14.73 -7.31 -7.16
N SER A 181 13.89 -6.99 -8.15
CA SER A 181 13.09 -7.95 -8.90
C SER A 181 12.65 -7.37 -10.24
N LEU A 182 12.09 -8.23 -11.10
CA LEU A 182 11.47 -7.84 -12.37
C LEU A 182 9.99 -8.23 -12.38
N GLU A 183 9.15 -7.38 -12.97
CA GLU A 183 7.76 -7.69 -13.32
C GLU A 183 7.66 -7.96 -14.82
N ILE A 184 6.83 -8.90 -15.24
CA ILE A 184 6.60 -9.21 -16.66
C ILE A 184 5.15 -8.87 -16.98
N GLY A 185 4.94 -7.72 -17.61
CA GLY A 185 3.63 -7.15 -17.87
C GLY A 185 3.09 -6.30 -16.71
N ASN A 186 2.01 -5.57 -17.00
CA ASN A 186 1.25 -4.76 -16.07
C ASN A 186 -0.24 -4.99 -16.28
N GLU A 187 -0.96 -5.35 -15.21
CA GLU A 187 -2.42 -5.52 -15.22
C GLU A 187 -2.93 -6.45 -16.35
N PRO A 188 -2.38 -7.69 -16.44
CA PRO A 188 -2.73 -8.63 -17.51
C PRO A 188 -4.22 -9.02 -17.53
N ASP A 189 -4.91 -8.88 -16.40
CA ASP A 189 -6.35 -9.04 -16.28
C ASP A 189 -7.15 -8.00 -17.09
N LEU A 190 -6.52 -6.88 -17.49
CA LEU A 190 -7.13 -5.84 -18.33
C LEU A 190 -6.78 -5.95 -19.82
N TYR A 191 -5.95 -6.92 -20.23
CA TYR A 191 -5.42 -6.99 -21.60
C TYR A 191 -6.50 -7.10 -22.68
N ILE A 192 -7.68 -7.66 -22.37
CA ILE A 192 -8.84 -7.66 -23.26
C ILE A 192 -9.34 -6.22 -23.50
N ASP A 193 -9.62 -5.49 -22.43
CA ASP A 193 -10.15 -4.13 -22.48
C ASP A 193 -9.18 -3.14 -23.10
N LEU A 194 -7.88 -3.33 -22.84
CA LEU A 194 -6.81 -2.51 -23.40
C LEU A 194 -6.51 -2.88 -24.86
N GLY A 195 -7.06 -3.97 -25.38
CA GLY A 195 -6.87 -4.42 -26.77
C GLY A 195 -5.54 -5.13 -27.03
N TYR A 196 -4.82 -5.54 -25.97
CA TYR A 196 -3.55 -6.25 -26.08
C TYR A 196 -3.71 -7.74 -26.37
N ARG A 197 -4.85 -8.34 -25.98
CA ARG A 197 -5.15 -9.76 -26.19
C ARG A 197 -6.60 -9.92 -26.66
N SER A 198 -6.89 -11.04 -27.30
CA SER A 198 -8.22 -11.41 -27.77
C SER A 198 -9.16 -11.78 -26.62
N GLN A 199 -10.47 -11.88 -26.92
CA GLN A 199 -11.53 -12.13 -25.94
C GLN A 199 -11.43 -13.50 -25.23
N ASP A 200 -10.62 -14.42 -25.74
CA ASP A 200 -10.36 -15.71 -25.13
C ASP A 200 -9.30 -15.65 -24.02
N TRP A 201 -8.65 -14.50 -23.78
CA TRP A 201 -7.60 -14.32 -22.78
C TRP A 201 -8.02 -14.76 -21.37
N THR A 202 -7.26 -15.67 -20.79
CA THR A 202 -7.52 -16.32 -19.50
C THR A 202 -6.31 -16.27 -18.57
N PRO A 203 -6.48 -16.51 -17.26
CA PRO A 203 -5.36 -16.62 -16.31
C PRO A 203 -4.38 -17.73 -16.70
N THR A 204 -4.88 -18.81 -17.33
CA THR A 204 -4.04 -19.90 -17.84
C THR A 204 -3.18 -19.47 -19.01
N GLN A 205 -3.74 -18.76 -20.00
CA GLN A 205 -2.97 -18.25 -21.13
C GLN A 205 -1.95 -17.21 -20.68
N PHE A 206 -2.33 -16.29 -19.80
CA PHE A 206 -1.39 -15.38 -19.16
C PHE A 206 -0.26 -16.16 -18.48
N GLY A 207 -0.59 -17.13 -17.62
CA GLY A 207 0.41 -17.90 -16.89
C GLY A 207 1.38 -18.64 -17.81
N ASN A 208 0.89 -19.22 -18.91
CA ASN A 208 1.73 -19.90 -19.90
C ASN A 208 2.65 -18.91 -20.62
N GLU A 209 2.13 -17.76 -21.04
CA GLU A 209 2.93 -16.73 -21.70
C GLU A 209 3.99 -16.16 -20.74
N TRP A 210 3.57 -15.81 -19.51
CA TRP A 210 4.44 -15.31 -18.46
C TRP A 210 5.58 -16.29 -18.14
N ALA A 211 5.27 -17.59 -17.97
CA ALA A 211 6.28 -18.60 -17.66
C ALA A 211 7.28 -18.78 -18.82
N SER A 212 6.80 -18.73 -20.07
CA SER A 212 7.68 -18.76 -21.23
C SER A 212 8.62 -17.56 -21.28
N ARG A 213 8.15 -16.35 -20.93
CA ARG A 213 9.02 -15.16 -20.81
C ARG A 213 10.01 -15.30 -19.66
N ALA A 214 9.56 -15.75 -18.49
CA ALA A 214 10.40 -15.91 -17.30
C ALA A 214 11.54 -16.91 -17.54
N GLU A 215 11.24 -18.06 -18.17
CA GLU A 215 12.24 -19.06 -18.56
C GLU A 215 13.25 -18.49 -19.57
N TYR A 216 12.76 -17.79 -20.60
CA TYR A 216 13.63 -17.17 -21.60
C TYR A 216 14.56 -16.12 -20.96
N LEU A 217 14.01 -15.23 -20.14
CA LEU A 217 14.76 -14.22 -19.40
C LEU A 217 15.76 -14.86 -18.44
N TYR A 218 15.38 -15.92 -17.73
CA TYR A 218 16.30 -16.66 -16.86
C TYR A 218 17.52 -17.15 -17.66
N ASN A 219 17.29 -17.84 -18.78
CA ASN A 219 18.36 -18.41 -19.59
C ASN A 219 19.23 -17.35 -20.28
N GLN A 220 18.64 -16.26 -20.77
CA GLN A 220 19.36 -15.24 -21.55
C GLN A 220 19.98 -14.12 -20.69
N THR A 221 19.46 -13.85 -19.49
CA THR A 221 19.87 -12.69 -18.70
C THR A 221 20.32 -13.04 -17.27
N LEU A 222 19.51 -13.76 -16.48
CA LEU A 222 19.82 -14.02 -15.06
C LEU A 222 20.93 -15.07 -14.90
N LYS A 223 20.79 -16.23 -15.57
CA LYS A 223 21.72 -17.36 -15.46
C LYS A 223 23.16 -17.00 -15.88
N PRO A 224 23.41 -16.29 -17.00
CA PRO A 224 24.76 -15.82 -17.34
C PRO A 224 25.37 -14.87 -16.29
N LYS A 225 24.53 -14.17 -15.52
CA LYS A 225 24.93 -13.27 -14.43
C LYS A 225 24.99 -13.96 -13.06
N ASN A 226 24.78 -15.29 -13.00
CA ASN A 226 24.71 -16.07 -11.77
C ASN A 226 23.63 -15.58 -10.79
N ILE A 227 22.49 -15.13 -11.33
CA ILE A 227 21.32 -14.71 -10.57
C ILE A 227 20.33 -15.88 -10.49
N SER A 228 19.75 -16.08 -9.31
CA SER A 228 18.75 -17.13 -9.06
C SER A 228 17.52 -16.96 -9.96
N SER A 229 16.88 -18.06 -10.35
CA SER A 229 15.62 -18.03 -11.10
C SER A 229 14.48 -17.39 -10.30
N ASN A 230 14.53 -17.46 -8.96
CA ASN A 230 13.55 -16.87 -8.05
C ASN A 230 13.74 -15.33 -7.96
N PHE A 231 13.29 -14.61 -9.00
CA PHE A 231 13.56 -13.18 -9.18
C PHE A 231 12.37 -12.36 -9.67
N PHE A 232 11.31 -13.01 -10.17
CA PHE A 232 10.18 -12.32 -10.79
C PHE A 232 9.02 -12.14 -9.82
N GLU A 233 8.36 -10.98 -9.89
CA GLU A 233 7.09 -10.72 -9.22
C GLU A 233 5.93 -10.86 -10.22
N VAL A 234 4.83 -11.49 -9.79
CA VAL A 234 3.70 -11.87 -10.65
C VAL A 234 2.39 -11.73 -9.84
N ALA A 235 1.24 -11.36 -10.38
CA ALA A 235 0.94 -11.07 -11.78
C ALA A 235 0.85 -9.58 -12.10
N ALA A 236 1.02 -8.69 -11.10
CA ALA A 236 0.80 -7.25 -11.23
C ALA A 236 -0.64 -6.94 -11.71
N THR A 237 -1.61 -7.70 -11.23
CA THR A 237 -3.02 -7.63 -11.63
C THR A 237 -3.72 -6.40 -11.07
N ALA A 238 -4.66 -5.80 -11.80
CA ALA A 238 -5.44 -4.64 -11.38
C ALA A 238 -6.54 -5.03 -10.38
N THR A 239 -7.20 -6.16 -10.65
CA THR A 239 -8.27 -6.73 -9.83
C THR A 239 -8.06 -8.23 -9.60
N THR A 240 -8.51 -8.69 -8.45
CA THR A 240 -8.46 -10.09 -7.98
C THR A 240 -9.79 -10.82 -8.18
N ALA A 241 -10.90 -10.09 -8.34
CA ALA A 241 -12.23 -10.65 -8.17
C ALA A 241 -12.71 -11.47 -9.38
N SER A 242 -12.86 -10.83 -10.53
CA SER A 242 -13.02 -11.44 -11.86
C SER A 242 -13.14 -10.31 -12.86
N LYS A 243 -12.54 -10.47 -14.03
CA LYS A 243 -12.82 -9.55 -15.14
C LYS A 243 -13.17 -10.32 -16.38
N ASN A 244 -14.23 -9.92 -17.06
CA ASN A 244 -14.75 -10.62 -18.24
C ASN A 244 -14.98 -12.13 -17.95
N GLY A 245 -15.38 -12.47 -16.72
CA GLY A 245 -15.57 -13.85 -16.24
C GLY A 245 -14.28 -14.62 -15.90
N GLN A 246 -13.11 -13.96 -15.92
CA GLN A 246 -11.80 -14.56 -15.68
C GLN A 246 -11.24 -14.16 -14.31
N PRO A 247 -11.06 -15.10 -13.37
CA PRO A 247 -10.52 -14.79 -12.05
C PRO A 247 -8.99 -14.89 -12.04
N PHE A 248 -8.30 -13.75 -11.86
CA PHE A 248 -6.84 -13.67 -11.79
C PHE A 248 -6.28 -13.82 -10.36
N ARG A 249 -6.90 -14.69 -9.53
CA ARG A 249 -6.42 -14.98 -8.17
C ARG A 249 -5.17 -15.85 -8.19
N ILE A 250 -4.39 -15.81 -7.11
CA ILE A 250 -3.24 -16.71 -6.93
C ILE A 250 -3.63 -18.18 -7.11
N ALA A 251 -4.76 -18.60 -6.51
CA ALA A 251 -5.25 -19.97 -6.66
C ALA A 251 -5.55 -20.35 -8.13
N ASN A 252 -6.02 -19.42 -8.96
CA ASN A 252 -6.28 -19.65 -10.38
C ASN A 252 -4.99 -19.69 -11.21
N LEU A 253 -4.01 -18.86 -10.87
CA LEU A 253 -2.70 -18.82 -11.52
C LEU A 253 -1.86 -20.07 -11.20
N VAL A 254 -2.03 -20.63 -9.99
CA VAL A 254 -1.29 -21.81 -9.52
C VAL A 254 -2.00 -23.13 -9.85
N GLY A 255 -3.33 -23.17 -9.77
CA GLY A 255 -4.16 -24.39 -9.81
C GLY A 255 -4.12 -25.20 -11.11
N ASN A 256 -3.41 -24.73 -12.15
CA ASN A 256 -3.34 -25.40 -13.44
C ASN A 256 -2.13 -26.35 -13.60
N THR A 257 -1.21 -26.43 -12.63
CA THR A 257 0.10 -27.17 -12.70
C THR A 257 1.03 -26.78 -13.87
N ASN A 258 0.52 -26.06 -14.86
CA ASN A 258 1.21 -25.35 -15.93
C ASN A 258 1.01 -23.84 -15.72
N GLY A 259 1.74 -23.00 -16.45
CA GLY A 259 1.64 -21.54 -16.35
C GLY A 259 2.54 -20.97 -15.25
N VAL A 260 2.03 -20.07 -14.40
CA VAL A 260 2.85 -19.41 -13.34
C VAL A 260 3.48 -20.44 -12.37
N ALA A 261 2.81 -21.58 -12.16
CA ALA A 261 3.32 -22.69 -11.35
C ALA A 261 4.24 -23.66 -12.10
N SER A 262 4.63 -23.38 -13.35
CA SER A 262 5.61 -24.20 -14.08
C SER A 262 6.88 -24.41 -13.24
N ASP A 263 7.40 -25.64 -13.28
CA ASP A 263 8.54 -26.07 -12.46
C ASP A 263 8.36 -25.76 -10.96
N ASN A 264 7.12 -25.92 -10.47
CA ASN A 264 6.72 -25.61 -9.11
C ASN A 264 6.99 -24.14 -8.71
N GLY A 265 6.83 -23.20 -9.64
CA GLY A 265 6.97 -21.76 -9.38
C GLY A 265 8.41 -21.30 -9.14
N ILE A 266 9.40 -21.99 -9.73
CA ILE A 266 10.82 -21.71 -9.53
C ILE A 266 11.26 -20.29 -9.92
N TYR A 267 10.46 -19.61 -10.75
CA TYR A 267 10.70 -18.24 -11.20
C TYR A 267 10.11 -17.16 -10.28
N VAL A 268 9.14 -17.53 -9.42
CA VAL A 268 8.32 -16.57 -8.66
C VAL A 268 8.97 -16.21 -7.34
N ALA A 269 9.47 -14.98 -7.21
CA ALA A 269 9.99 -14.42 -5.98
C ALA A 269 8.91 -13.90 -5.03
N GLY A 270 7.77 -13.45 -5.57
CA GLY A 270 6.66 -12.93 -4.79
C GLY A 270 5.42 -12.67 -5.63
N TRP A 271 4.28 -12.56 -4.95
CA TRP A 271 3.01 -12.17 -5.54
C TRP A 271 2.85 -10.66 -5.49
N ASN A 272 2.53 -10.05 -6.63
CA ASN A 272 2.21 -8.64 -6.75
C ASN A 272 0.76 -8.46 -7.22
N GLN A 273 0.03 -7.61 -6.51
CA GLN A 273 -1.33 -7.19 -6.81
C GLN A 273 -1.44 -5.66 -6.73
N HIS A 274 -2.33 -5.07 -7.51
CA HIS A 274 -2.65 -3.64 -7.43
C HIS A 274 -4.01 -3.39 -6.76
N ASP A 275 -4.21 -2.17 -6.26
CA ASP A 275 -5.52 -1.68 -5.83
C ASP A 275 -5.57 -0.14 -5.72
N TYR A 276 -6.77 0.41 -5.87
CA TYR A 276 -7.06 1.77 -5.45
C TYR A 276 -8.30 1.77 -4.55
N PHE A 277 -8.23 2.47 -3.42
CA PHE A 277 -9.41 2.62 -2.54
C PHE A 277 -10.58 3.24 -3.30
N TYR A 278 -10.27 4.17 -4.20
CA TYR A 278 -11.20 4.74 -5.15
C TYR A 278 -10.51 4.94 -6.50
N TYR A 279 -11.20 4.61 -7.58
CA TYR A 279 -10.78 4.95 -8.93
C TYR A 279 -11.84 5.82 -9.64
N VAL A 280 -11.43 7.02 -10.08
CA VAL A 280 -12.29 7.98 -10.77
C VAL A 280 -12.76 7.41 -12.10
N GLY A 281 -14.07 7.52 -12.35
CA GLY A 281 -14.70 7.00 -13.56
C GLY A 281 -14.99 5.52 -13.52
N VAL A 282 -14.66 4.82 -12.42
CA VAL A 282 -14.94 3.39 -12.29
C VAL A 282 -15.61 2.98 -10.98
N SER A 283 -15.22 3.59 -9.86
CA SER A 283 -15.94 3.36 -8.60
C SER A 283 -17.42 3.71 -8.75
N SER A 284 -18.29 2.87 -8.20
CA SER A 284 -19.74 3.01 -8.32
C SER A 284 -20.38 3.94 -7.28
N PHE A 285 -19.57 4.59 -6.44
CA PHE A 285 -20.01 5.51 -5.39
C PHE A 285 -19.27 6.84 -5.54
N ASN A 286 -19.73 7.89 -4.86
CA ASN A 286 -19.01 9.16 -4.80
C ASN A 286 -18.10 9.16 -3.57
N LEU A 287 -16.82 9.50 -3.74
CA LEU A 287 -15.89 9.57 -2.62
C LEU A 287 -16.07 10.88 -1.85
N THR A 288 -16.26 10.78 -0.54
CA THR A 288 -16.20 11.91 0.38
C THR A 288 -15.05 11.73 1.38
N MET A 289 -14.59 12.81 2.00
CA MET A 289 -13.63 12.73 3.11
C MET A 289 -14.14 11.86 4.26
N SER A 290 -15.45 11.95 4.53
CA SER A 290 -16.13 11.12 5.53
C SER A 290 -16.05 9.64 5.17
N TYR A 291 -16.25 9.26 3.91
CA TYR A 291 -16.15 7.87 3.48
C TYR A 291 -14.70 7.35 3.52
N LEU A 292 -13.73 8.15 3.07
CA LEU A 292 -12.30 7.81 3.12
C LEU A 292 -11.82 7.54 4.55
N LEU A 293 -12.24 8.38 5.51
CA LEU A 293 -11.82 8.29 6.91
C LEU A 293 -12.68 7.34 7.76
N ASP A 294 -13.65 6.64 7.17
CA ASP A 294 -14.34 5.52 7.82
C ASP A 294 -13.44 4.30 7.67
N LEU A 295 -12.72 3.96 8.75
CA LEU A 295 -11.68 2.94 8.70
C LEU A 295 -12.24 1.55 8.35
N SER A 296 -13.53 1.32 8.58
CA SER A 296 -14.19 0.07 8.21
C SER A 296 -14.31 -0.12 6.70
N GLN A 297 -14.31 0.94 5.90
CA GLN A 297 -14.38 0.86 4.44
C GLN A 297 -13.10 0.25 3.87
N THR A 298 -11.94 0.63 4.42
CA THR A 298 -10.65 0.03 4.03
C THR A 298 -10.63 -1.46 4.35
N VAL A 299 -11.07 -1.83 5.56
CA VAL A 299 -11.16 -3.25 5.95
C VAL A 299 -12.10 -4.01 5.03
N SER A 300 -13.29 -3.46 4.78
CA SER A 300 -14.32 -4.08 3.95
C SER A 300 -13.85 -4.31 2.52
N GLN A 301 -13.16 -3.35 1.91
CA GLN A 301 -12.58 -3.51 0.58
C GLN A 301 -11.51 -4.62 0.61
N PHE A 302 -10.60 -4.58 1.58
CA PHE A 302 -9.45 -5.47 1.63
C PHE A 302 -9.75 -6.92 2.03
N HIS A 303 -11.01 -7.30 2.23
CA HIS A 303 -11.38 -8.69 2.47
C HIS A 303 -10.87 -9.64 1.37
N GLU A 304 -10.94 -9.22 0.09
CA GLU A 304 -10.42 -10.04 -1.01
C GLU A 304 -8.89 -10.10 -1.01
N TRP A 305 -8.19 -9.01 -0.71
CA TRP A 305 -6.73 -9.01 -0.61
C TRP A 305 -6.24 -9.84 0.58
N ALA A 306 -6.95 -9.84 1.71
CA ALA A 306 -6.66 -10.72 2.83
C ALA A 306 -6.77 -12.21 2.41
N ASN A 307 -7.74 -12.56 1.57
CA ASN A 307 -7.83 -13.91 1.00
C ASN A 307 -6.65 -14.22 0.07
N GLN A 308 -6.20 -13.26 -0.75
CA GLN A 308 -5.00 -13.45 -1.57
C GLN A 308 -3.74 -13.60 -0.71
N VAL A 309 -3.61 -12.87 0.39
CA VAL A 309 -2.50 -13.06 1.33
C VAL A 309 -2.53 -14.48 1.91
N ASP A 310 -3.70 -14.99 2.29
CA ASP A 310 -3.86 -16.39 2.70
C ASP A 310 -3.40 -17.37 1.60
N GLN A 311 -3.70 -17.10 0.33
CA GLN A 311 -3.24 -17.90 -0.81
C GLN A 311 -1.71 -17.79 -1.00
N ALA A 312 -1.13 -16.60 -0.84
CA ALA A 312 0.32 -16.39 -0.90
C ALA A 312 1.04 -17.19 0.19
N ILE A 313 0.50 -17.22 1.42
CA ILE A 313 1.02 -18.02 2.53
C ILE A 313 1.03 -19.52 2.21
N VAL A 314 0.00 -20.03 1.50
CA VAL A 314 -0.04 -21.43 1.02
C VAL A 314 1.12 -21.71 0.06
N THR A 315 1.40 -20.79 -0.87
CA THR A 315 2.54 -20.91 -1.79
C THR A 315 3.90 -20.71 -1.12
N GLY A 316 3.93 -20.11 0.08
CA GLY A 316 5.16 -19.76 0.79
C GLY A 316 5.92 -18.60 0.17
N LYS A 317 5.25 -17.76 -0.63
CA LYS A 317 5.81 -16.56 -1.26
C LYS A 317 5.22 -15.30 -0.63
N SER A 318 6.01 -14.24 -0.63
CA SER A 318 5.58 -12.93 -0.14
C SER A 318 4.45 -12.34 -0.98
N TYR A 319 3.69 -11.44 -0.38
CA TYR A 319 2.61 -10.71 -1.05
C TYR A 319 2.84 -9.21 -0.97
N TYR A 320 2.87 -8.55 -2.12
CA TYR A 320 3.19 -7.14 -2.27
C TYR A 320 2.04 -6.40 -2.95
N LEU A 321 1.91 -5.12 -2.61
CA LEU A 321 1.10 -4.18 -3.36
C LEU A 321 2.03 -3.22 -4.10
N ARG A 322 2.36 -3.48 -5.37
CA ARG A 322 3.33 -2.64 -6.11
C ARG A 322 2.72 -1.43 -6.80
N GLU A 323 1.40 -1.39 -6.90
CA GLU A 323 0.64 -0.25 -7.36
C GLU A 323 -0.59 -0.08 -6.47
N MET A 324 -0.48 0.79 -5.47
CA MET A 324 -1.55 1.09 -4.51
C MET A 324 -1.92 2.57 -4.56
N GLY A 325 -3.16 2.95 -4.28
CA GLY A 325 -3.48 4.37 -4.06
C GLY A 325 -4.77 4.60 -3.29
N SER A 326 -4.90 5.79 -2.68
CA SER A 326 -6.20 6.18 -2.14
C SER A 326 -7.19 6.53 -3.25
N VAL A 327 -6.75 7.29 -4.24
CA VAL A 327 -7.60 7.80 -5.31
C VAL A 327 -6.84 7.81 -6.64
N GLY A 328 -7.19 6.91 -7.55
CA GLY A 328 -6.66 6.85 -8.91
C GLY A 328 -7.60 7.49 -9.95
N PRO A 329 -7.14 7.76 -11.19
CA PRO A 329 -5.73 7.74 -11.61
C PRO A 329 -4.95 8.98 -11.16
N ASN A 330 -5.62 10.15 -11.08
CA ASN A 330 -4.98 11.44 -10.76
C ASN A 330 -5.41 12.02 -9.41
N GLY A 331 -6.28 11.34 -8.67
CA GLY A 331 -6.85 11.84 -7.42
C GLY A 331 -8.02 12.82 -7.59
N ILE A 332 -8.59 13.24 -6.47
CA ILE A 332 -9.70 14.19 -6.34
C ILE A 332 -9.23 15.37 -5.47
N GLN A 333 -9.37 16.59 -5.99
CA GLN A 333 -9.05 17.82 -5.27
C GLN A 333 -9.92 17.96 -4.01
N GLY A 334 -9.30 18.41 -2.91
CA GLY A 334 -9.95 18.51 -1.59
C GLY A 334 -10.02 17.18 -0.83
N ILE A 335 -9.54 16.09 -1.42
CA ILE A 335 -9.43 14.78 -0.75
C ILE A 335 -7.99 14.29 -0.84
N SER A 336 -7.49 14.03 -2.05
CA SER A 336 -6.24 13.31 -2.27
C SER A 336 -4.99 14.05 -1.78
N GLU A 337 -4.97 15.38 -1.91
CA GLU A 337 -3.83 16.22 -1.54
C GLU A 337 -3.91 16.77 -0.10
N THR A 338 -4.82 16.26 0.72
CA THR A 338 -5.12 16.79 2.05
C THR A 338 -4.52 15.96 3.19
N PHE A 339 -4.51 16.54 4.39
CA PHE A 339 -4.11 15.86 5.62
C PHE A 339 -5.01 14.66 5.96
N GLY A 340 -6.29 14.69 5.61
CA GLY A 340 -7.18 13.54 5.75
C GLY A 340 -6.66 12.32 4.99
N ASN A 341 -6.15 12.49 3.77
CA ASN A 341 -5.54 11.40 3.04
C ASN A 341 -4.23 10.91 3.68
N ALA A 342 -3.49 11.77 4.39
CA ALA A 342 -2.32 11.35 5.17
C ALA A 342 -2.70 10.44 6.35
N ILE A 343 -3.80 10.74 7.06
CA ILE A 343 -4.33 9.89 8.14
C ILE A 343 -4.74 8.52 7.58
N TRP A 344 -5.49 8.52 6.46
CA TRP A 344 -5.88 7.27 5.79
C TRP A 344 -4.65 6.45 5.38
N THR A 345 -3.65 7.09 4.75
CA THR A 345 -2.42 6.43 4.27
C THR A 345 -1.65 5.78 5.42
N LEU A 346 -1.50 6.48 6.56
CA LEU A 346 -0.82 5.93 7.72
C LEU A 346 -1.59 4.74 8.32
N ASN A 347 -2.91 4.85 8.47
CA ASN A 347 -3.73 3.72 8.91
C ASN A 347 -3.63 2.54 7.94
N PHE A 348 -3.63 2.80 6.64
CA PHE A 348 -3.53 1.79 5.60
C PHE A 348 -2.24 0.99 5.73
N PHE A 349 -1.08 1.62 5.97
CA PHE A 349 0.17 0.89 6.17
C PHE A 349 0.10 -0.08 7.35
N PHE A 350 -0.46 0.36 8.49
CA PHE A 350 -0.64 -0.52 9.65
C PHE A 350 -1.62 -1.66 9.36
N TYR A 351 -2.74 -1.37 8.72
CA TYR A 351 -3.73 -2.37 8.37
C TYR A 351 -3.17 -3.41 7.39
N ALA A 352 -2.58 -2.98 6.28
CA ALA A 352 -1.98 -3.86 5.28
C ALA A 352 -0.88 -4.75 5.90
N ALA A 353 -0.03 -4.18 6.76
CA ALA A 353 0.99 -4.94 7.45
C ALA A 353 0.38 -5.99 8.39
N SER A 354 -0.70 -5.65 9.11
CA SER A 354 -1.37 -6.56 10.04
C SER A 354 -1.97 -7.79 9.36
N ILE A 355 -2.41 -7.65 8.10
CA ILE A 355 -2.90 -8.77 7.29
C ILE A 355 -1.78 -9.45 6.49
N LYS A 356 -0.51 -9.16 6.80
CA LYS A 356 0.70 -9.77 6.21
C LYS A 356 0.95 -9.45 4.73
N VAL A 357 0.52 -8.27 4.27
CA VAL A 357 1.17 -7.66 3.10
C VAL A 357 2.61 -7.33 3.51
N ASP A 358 3.60 -7.72 2.71
CA ASP A 358 5.04 -7.58 3.03
C ASP A 358 5.62 -6.23 2.59
N SER A 359 4.99 -5.55 1.62
CA SER A 359 5.39 -4.23 1.15
C SER A 359 4.27 -3.55 0.36
N VAL A 360 4.24 -2.21 0.40
CA VAL A 360 3.27 -1.37 -0.31
C VAL A 360 4.01 -0.26 -1.04
N GLN A 361 3.75 -0.11 -2.34
CA GLN A 361 4.24 0.97 -3.18
C GLN A 361 3.05 1.80 -3.63
N MET A 362 2.89 2.99 -3.06
CA MET A 362 1.82 3.88 -3.49
C MET A 362 2.16 4.49 -4.84
N HIS A 363 1.28 4.36 -5.82
CA HIS A 363 1.48 4.79 -7.19
C HIS A 363 1.46 6.29 -7.33
N MET A 364 2.36 6.80 -8.16
CA MET A 364 2.55 8.21 -8.40
C MET A 364 2.77 8.44 -9.89
N THR A 365 1.98 9.36 -10.43
CA THR A 365 2.22 10.04 -11.70
C THR A 365 2.61 11.48 -11.41
N GLN A 366 3.17 12.21 -12.36
CA GLN A 366 3.44 13.64 -12.21
C GLN A 366 2.15 14.48 -12.03
N TYR A 367 0.98 13.88 -12.28
CA TYR A 367 -0.34 14.51 -12.19
C TYR A 367 -1.14 14.07 -10.96
N SER A 368 -0.67 13.07 -10.22
CA SER A 368 -1.40 12.49 -9.11
C SER A 368 -1.50 13.45 -7.92
N LEU A 369 -2.72 13.80 -7.53
CA LEU A 369 -2.96 14.64 -6.37
C LEU A 369 -2.61 13.95 -5.05
N ALA A 370 -2.69 12.62 -5.03
CA ALA A 370 -2.33 11.79 -3.88
C ALA A 370 -0.81 11.65 -3.69
N ALA A 371 -0.01 12.03 -4.70
CA ALA A 371 1.44 11.94 -4.61
C ALA A 371 1.96 12.71 -3.37
N PRO A 372 2.90 12.14 -2.60
CA PRO A 372 3.51 12.74 -1.42
C PRO A 372 4.32 14.01 -1.68
N TRP A 373 4.73 14.26 -2.92
CA TRP A 373 5.35 15.52 -3.32
C TRP A 373 5.12 15.75 -4.81
N GLN A 374 5.28 17.01 -5.23
CA GLN A 374 5.31 17.40 -6.63
C GLN A 374 6.72 17.87 -6.97
N THR A 375 7.27 17.39 -8.09
CA THR A 375 8.66 17.63 -8.47
C THR A 375 8.84 18.69 -9.55
N ASN A 376 7.78 19.01 -10.29
CA ASN A 376 7.75 19.95 -11.39
C ASN A 376 6.75 21.09 -11.14
N TYR A 377 6.74 22.10 -12.03
CA TYR A 377 5.72 23.13 -12.01
C TYR A 377 4.44 22.61 -12.67
N PHE A 378 3.38 22.44 -11.89
CA PHE A 378 2.10 21.91 -12.35
C PHE A 378 0.95 22.59 -11.59
N ASN A 379 -0.15 22.88 -12.29
CA ASN A 379 -1.34 23.57 -11.76
C ASN A 379 -1.02 24.84 -10.95
N GLY A 380 -0.10 25.67 -11.46
CA GLY A 380 0.26 26.95 -10.84
C GLY A 380 1.12 26.84 -9.58
N LYS A 381 1.57 25.64 -9.21
CA LYS A 381 2.46 25.40 -8.07
C LYS A 381 3.79 24.83 -8.54
N GLY A 382 4.89 25.32 -7.97
CA GLY A 382 6.22 24.76 -8.16
C GLY A 382 6.44 23.47 -7.34
N PRO A 383 7.66 22.91 -7.35
CA PRO A 383 7.99 21.74 -6.56
C PRO A 383 7.75 21.96 -5.07
N HIS A 384 7.08 21.01 -4.40
CA HIS A 384 6.74 21.10 -2.97
C HIS A 384 6.41 19.73 -2.37
N VAL A 385 6.54 19.61 -1.06
CA VAL A 385 6.06 18.45 -0.28
C VAL A 385 4.56 18.57 -0.06
N ARG A 386 3.82 17.46 -0.15
CA ARG A 386 2.37 17.39 0.08
C ARG A 386 2.06 16.70 1.42
N PRO A 387 0.86 16.90 1.98
CA PRO A 387 0.47 16.34 3.28
C PRO A 387 0.69 14.83 3.42
N THR A 388 0.45 14.07 2.35
CA THR A 388 0.55 12.60 2.38
C THR A 388 1.97 12.11 2.70
N TYR A 389 3.04 12.83 2.36
CA TYR A 389 4.42 12.48 2.73
C TYR A 389 4.62 12.26 4.24
N TYR A 390 3.87 12.99 5.07
CA TYR A 390 3.98 12.89 6.51
C TYR A 390 3.47 11.54 7.06
N ALA A 391 2.66 10.80 6.29
CA ALA A 391 2.33 9.41 6.60
C ALA A 391 3.56 8.49 6.49
N TRP A 392 4.39 8.66 5.45
CA TRP A 392 5.66 7.93 5.32
C TRP A 392 6.65 8.32 6.41
N ALA A 393 6.78 9.60 6.70
CA ALA A 393 7.67 10.07 7.76
C ALA A 393 7.26 9.50 9.14
N ALA A 394 5.95 9.47 9.43
CA ALA A 394 5.41 8.86 10.64
C ALA A 394 5.67 7.35 10.67
N TRP A 395 5.29 6.62 9.61
CA TRP A 395 5.54 5.19 9.48
C TRP A 395 7.03 4.84 9.70
N ALA A 396 7.92 5.53 8.99
CA ALA A 396 9.36 5.30 9.04
C ALA A 396 9.93 5.49 10.45
N GLN A 397 9.54 6.55 11.17
CA GLN A 397 9.98 6.78 12.55
C GLN A 397 9.33 5.82 13.56
N ILE A 398 8.08 5.38 13.33
CA ILE A 398 7.38 4.44 14.21
C ILE A 398 7.96 3.02 14.10
N VAL A 399 8.23 2.55 12.88
CA VAL A 399 8.86 1.25 12.63
C VAL A 399 10.33 1.28 13.07
N GLY A 400 11.03 2.37 12.80
CA GLY A 400 12.40 2.60 13.24
C GLY A 400 13.43 1.67 12.57
N PRO A 401 14.71 1.80 12.93
CA PRO A 401 15.81 1.19 12.20
C PRO A 401 16.33 -0.12 12.83
N THR A 402 15.49 -0.79 13.62
CA THR A 402 15.90 -2.00 14.35
C THR A 402 15.77 -3.28 13.53
N CYS A 403 15.13 -3.23 12.36
CA CYS A 403 14.96 -4.34 11.41
C CYS A 403 14.40 -5.63 12.03
N ASN A 404 13.60 -5.49 13.09
CA ASN A 404 12.92 -6.57 13.79
C ASN A 404 11.55 -6.11 14.33
N SER A 405 11.00 -5.05 13.73
CA SER A 405 9.73 -4.48 14.16
C SER A 405 8.57 -5.32 13.66
N GLN A 406 7.54 -5.48 14.47
CA GLN A 406 6.26 -6.09 14.09
C GLN A 406 5.12 -5.22 14.58
N VAL A 407 3.99 -5.26 13.89
CA VAL A 407 2.79 -4.51 14.24
C VAL A 407 1.60 -5.45 14.44
N ALA A 408 0.70 -5.08 15.35
CA ALA A 408 -0.54 -5.80 15.58
C ALA A 408 -1.67 -4.80 15.88
N PRO A 409 -2.89 -5.01 15.36
CA PRO A 409 -4.03 -4.18 15.71
C PRO A 409 -4.43 -4.41 17.17
N ILE A 410 -4.97 -3.38 17.82
CA ILE A 410 -5.48 -3.45 19.19
C ILE A 410 -7.00 -3.34 19.13
N SER A 411 -7.69 -4.27 19.78
CA SER A 411 -9.14 -4.18 19.95
C SER A 411 -9.52 -2.98 20.82
N LEU A 412 -10.49 -2.20 20.35
CA LEU A 412 -11.00 -1.03 21.04
C LEU A 412 -12.26 -1.41 21.83
N VAL A 413 -12.29 -1.12 23.13
CA VAL A 413 -13.44 -1.39 24.02
C VAL A 413 -14.09 -0.06 24.45
N ASN A 414 -15.42 -0.04 24.56
CA ASN A 414 -16.22 1.13 24.95
C ASN A 414 -16.14 2.33 23.99
N GLN A 415 -16.02 2.07 22.68
CA GLN A 415 -16.06 3.13 21.66
C GLN A 415 -17.39 3.92 21.70
N PRO A 416 -17.35 5.27 21.81
CA PRO A 416 -18.56 6.07 21.69
C PRO A 416 -19.21 5.96 20.31
N THR A 417 -20.53 5.98 20.27
CA THR A 417 -21.29 5.83 19.00
C THR A 417 -20.96 6.89 17.97
N ASN A 418 -20.64 8.12 18.37
CA ASN A 418 -20.26 9.22 17.47
C ASN A 418 -18.86 9.04 16.84
N TYR A 419 -18.05 8.12 17.35
CA TYR A 419 -16.74 7.76 16.83
C TYR A 419 -16.75 6.39 16.12
N ASN A 420 -17.93 5.85 15.80
CA ASN A 420 -18.05 4.52 15.19
C ASN A 420 -17.23 4.43 13.90
N ASN A 421 -16.32 3.46 13.82
CA ASN A 421 -15.37 3.25 12.74
C ASN A 421 -14.36 4.40 12.49
N ARG A 422 -14.21 5.33 13.44
CA ARG A 422 -13.33 6.51 13.34
C ARG A 422 -12.07 6.41 14.21
N LEU A 423 -11.96 5.33 14.98
CA LEU A 423 -10.84 5.10 15.87
C LEU A 423 -10.12 3.83 15.44
N GLY A 424 -8.79 3.87 15.52
CA GLY A 424 -7.92 2.72 15.28
C GLY A 424 -6.75 2.74 16.25
N ALA A 425 -6.23 1.57 16.61
CA ALA A 425 -5.04 1.49 17.43
C ALA A 425 -4.18 0.28 17.04
N TYR A 426 -2.86 0.45 17.13
CA TYR A 426 -1.88 -0.58 16.79
C TYR A 426 -0.76 -0.63 17.83
N SER A 427 -0.35 -1.84 18.19
CA SER A 427 0.87 -2.11 18.96
C SER A 427 2.03 -2.24 17.99
N VAL A 428 3.18 -1.66 18.36
CA VAL A 428 4.44 -1.81 17.63
C VAL A 428 5.46 -2.42 18.57
N TYR A 429 6.01 -3.56 18.15
CA TYR A 429 7.00 -4.32 18.89
C TYR A 429 8.38 -4.10 18.29
N ARG A 430 9.41 -4.04 19.14
CA ARG A 430 10.81 -4.16 18.74
C ARG A 430 11.27 -5.55 19.19
N GLY A 431 11.47 -6.45 18.24
CA GLY A 431 11.57 -7.88 18.56
C GLY A 431 10.28 -8.35 19.23
N SER A 432 10.38 -8.90 20.44
CA SER A 432 9.20 -9.40 21.16
C SER A 432 8.51 -8.38 22.07
N THR A 433 9.08 -7.18 22.26
CA THR A 433 8.66 -6.27 23.34
C THR A 433 7.84 -5.10 22.81
N LEU A 434 6.69 -4.83 23.44
CA LEU A 434 5.87 -3.66 23.14
C LEU A 434 6.70 -2.39 23.33
N THR A 435 6.83 -1.60 22.27
CA THR A 435 7.62 -0.37 22.27
C THR A 435 6.73 0.85 22.11
N SER A 436 5.73 0.77 21.24
CA SER A 436 4.82 1.89 20.97
C SER A 436 3.37 1.43 20.85
N VAL A 437 2.45 2.33 21.22
CA VAL A 437 1.02 2.23 20.94
C VAL A 437 0.63 3.42 20.08
N VAL A 438 0.16 3.14 18.87
CA VAL A 438 -0.35 4.12 17.89
C VAL A 438 -1.84 4.25 18.09
N MET A 439 -2.33 5.48 18.25
CA MET A 439 -3.74 5.82 18.41
C MET A 439 -4.15 6.77 17.29
N ILE A 440 -5.11 6.35 16.48
CA ILE A 440 -5.61 7.07 15.31
C ILE A 440 -7.02 7.53 15.61
N ASN A 441 -7.26 8.84 15.50
CA ASN A 441 -8.59 9.44 15.50
C ASN A 441 -8.85 10.07 14.12
N SER A 442 -9.60 9.36 13.29
CA SER A 442 -10.02 9.79 11.95
C SER A 442 -11.37 10.50 11.94
N GLN A 443 -11.92 10.84 13.11
CA GLN A 443 -13.10 11.70 13.20
C GLN A 443 -12.80 13.04 12.53
N LEU A 444 -13.72 13.50 11.67
CA LEU A 444 -13.49 14.70 10.87
C LEU A 444 -13.48 15.94 11.75
N TYR A 445 -12.42 16.72 11.60
CA TYR A 445 -12.30 18.05 12.17
C TYR A 445 -11.75 19.02 11.12
N TYR A 446 -12.50 20.10 10.89
CA TYR A 446 -12.14 21.16 9.96
C TYR A 446 -11.59 22.36 10.72
N SER A 447 -10.59 23.04 10.15
CA SER A 447 -9.98 24.21 10.78
C SER A 447 -11.01 25.33 11.00
N GLY A 448 -10.80 26.11 12.07
CA GLY A 448 -11.71 27.20 12.45
C GLY A 448 -12.88 26.80 13.38
N SER A 449 -13.06 25.52 13.66
CA SER A 449 -13.99 25.02 14.70
C SER A 449 -13.29 24.73 16.02
N THR A 450 -14.02 24.56 17.12
CA THR A 450 -13.44 24.09 18.39
C THR A 450 -13.14 22.58 18.27
N PRO A 451 -11.88 22.14 18.49
CA PRO A 451 -11.56 20.71 18.38
C PRO A 451 -12.15 19.91 19.53
N SER A 452 -12.65 18.72 19.22
CA SER A 452 -12.97 17.68 20.19
C SER A 452 -11.81 16.69 20.32
N TYR A 453 -11.83 15.91 21.41
CA TYR A 453 -10.81 14.92 21.74
C TYR A 453 -11.48 13.62 22.17
N GLN A 454 -10.84 12.51 21.82
CA GLN A 454 -11.16 11.20 22.37
C GLN A 454 -10.02 10.75 23.29
N ASN A 455 -10.37 10.35 24.51
CA ASN A 455 -9.44 9.74 25.44
C ASN A 455 -9.26 8.26 25.10
N PHE A 456 -8.01 7.85 24.95
CA PHE A 456 -7.59 6.46 24.91
C PHE A 456 -6.98 6.09 26.27
N ILE A 457 -7.51 5.07 26.93
CA ILE A 457 -7.03 4.56 28.21
C ILE A 457 -6.27 3.27 27.97
N LEU A 458 -4.95 3.33 28.08
CA LEU A 458 -4.06 2.20 27.85
C LEU A 458 -3.83 1.46 29.17
N SER A 459 -3.99 0.14 29.16
CA SER A 459 -3.56 -0.74 30.26
C SER A 459 -2.20 -1.37 29.93
N MET A 460 -1.15 -0.91 30.60
CA MET A 460 0.24 -1.30 30.39
C MET A 460 0.95 -1.54 31.74
N PRO A 461 0.54 -2.56 32.53
CA PRO A 461 1.08 -2.81 33.88
C PRO A 461 2.60 -3.01 33.90
N SER A 462 3.18 -3.56 32.84
CA SER A 462 4.65 -3.73 32.73
C SER A 462 5.43 -2.42 32.59
N LEU A 463 4.74 -1.32 32.25
CA LEU A 463 5.31 0.02 32.12
C LEU A 463 4.94 0.92 33.30
N ALA A 464 4.33 0.39 34.36
CA ALA A 464 3.91 1.19 35.52
C ALA A 464 5.05 2.06 36.07
N GLY A 465 4.78 3.35 36.26
CA GLY A 465 5.76 4.35 36.72
C GLY A 465 6.81 4.77 35.69
N GLN A 466 6.81 4.21 34.48
CA GLN A 466 7.75 4.61 33.42
C GLN A 466 7.24 5.85 32.68
N THR A 467 8.18 6.67 32.19
CA THR A 467 7.89 7.77 31.27
C THR A 467 7.86 7.27 29.83
N VAL A 468 6.80 7.63 29.11
CA VAL A 468 6.68 7.44 27.66
C VAL A 468 6.77 8.79 26.94
N TYR A 469 7.28 8.77 25.72
CA TYR A 469 7.32 9.88 24.79
C TYR A 469 6.05 9.88 23.93
N LEU A 470 5.50 11.07 23.64
CA LEU A 470 4.43 11.21 22.68
C LEU A 470 4.95 11.82 21.38
N SER A 471 4.61 11.20 20.25
CA SER A 471 4.82 11.73 18.91
C SER A 471 3.47 11.96 18.24
N ILE A 472 3.32 13.08 17.53
CA ILE A 472 2.03 13.58 17.07
C ILE A 472 2.10 13.89 15.57
N LEU A 473 1.15 13.34 14.80
CA LEU A 473 0.86 13.75 13.43
C LEU A 473 -0.25 14.81 13.48
N TYR A 474 0.05 16.02 13.04
CA TYR A 474 -0.80 17.20 13.23
C TYR A 474 -0.94 18.02 11.95
N ALA A 475 -2.16 18.55 11.75
CA ALA A 475 -2.45 19.73 10.95
C ALA A 475 -3.61 20.52 11.59
N ASP A 476 -3.95 21.68 11.03
CA ASP A 476 -5.04 22.52 11.54
C ASP A 476 -6.44 21.94 11.26
N GLY A 477 -6.56 20.99 10.33
CA GLY A 477 -7.82 20.33 9.97
C GLY A 477 -7.62 19.26 8.89
N VAL A 478 -8.61 18.39 8.66
CA VAL A 478 -8.55 17.32 7.64
C VAL A 478 -8.30 17.85 6.24
N GLU A 479 -8.81 19.03 5.92
CA GLU A 479 -8.71 19.71 4.64
C GLU A 479 -7.36 20.39 4.40
N SER A 480 -6.49 20.40 5.42
CA SER A 480 -5.21 21.11 5.35
C SER A 480 -4.35 20.55 4.20
N THR A 481 -3.88 21.45 3.34
CA THR A 481 -2.95 21.14 2.24
C THR A 481 -1.52 21.61 2.51
N SER A 482 -1.29 22.23 3.67
CA SER A 482 0.00 22.76 4.12
C SER A 482 0.05 22.90 5.64
N ASN A 483 1.24 23.17 6.18
CA ASN A 483 1.55 23.28 7.62
C ASN A 483 1.37 21.97 8.40
N ILE A 484 1.59 20.84 7.73
CA ILE A 484 1.54 19.53 8.39
C ILE A 484 2.83 19.35 9.19
N GLN A 485 2.72 18.68 10.34
CA GLN A 485 3.86 18.35 11.18
C GLN A 485 3.79 16.90 11.62
N TRP A 486 4.94 16.22 11.61
CA TRP A 486 5.12 14.96 12.32
C TRP A 486 6.15 15.16 13.42
N ASN A 487 5.75 14.97 14.67
CA ASN A 487 6.60 15.10 15.85
C ASN A 487 7.36 16.45 15.89
N GLY A 488 6.67 17.53 15.50
CA GLY A 488 7.23 18.89 15.42
C GLY A 488 8.19 19.15 14.25
N ILE A 489 8.30 18.22 13.31
CA ILE A 489 9.11 18.33 12.09
C ILE A 489 8.20 18.65 10.90
N SER A 490 8.59 19.67 10.14
CA SER A 490 8.04 20.01 8.82
C SER A 490 9.05 19.69 7.73
N TYR A 491 8.57 19.11 6.63
CA TYR A 491 9.38 18.85 5.43
C TYR A 491 9.08 19.83 4.29
N GLU A 492 7.91 20.48 4.32
CA GLU A 492 7.52 21.52 3.36
C GLU A 492 8.17 22.89 3.66
N SER A 493 8.58 23.13 4.92
CA SER A 493 9.22 24.38 5.33
C SER A 493 10.58 24.61 4.66
N SER A 494 11.19 23.55 4.14
CA SER A 494 12.33 23.68 3.25
C SER A 494 11.87 23.55 1.80
N SER A 495 12.42 24.34 0.90
CA SER A 495 12.17 24.22 -0.53
C SER A 495 12.72 22.91 -1.14
N THR A 496 13.47 22.13 -0.37
CA THR A 496 14.20 20.94 -0.82
C THR A 496 13.77 19.66 -0.11
N GLY A 497 12.73 19.68 0.74
CA GLY A 497 12.25 18.50 1.46
C GLY A 497 13.10 18.07 2.66
N GLN A 498 14.12 18.83 3.05
CA GLN A 498 14.90 18.62 4.27
C GLN A 498 14.06 18.84 5.54
N PRO A 499 14.25 18.02 6.60
CA PRO A 499 13.50 18.16 7.84
C PRO A 499 13.85 19.47 8.55
N ARG A 500 12.83 20.18 9.02
CA ARG A 500 12.96 21.38 9.85
C ARG A 500 12.12 21.22 11.11
N THR A 501 12.76 21.29 12.26
CA THR A 501 12.06 21.39 13.55
C THR A 501 11.36 22.74 13.62
N VAL A 502 10.03 22.71 13.54
CA VAL A 502 9.16 23.89 13.69
C VAL A 502 8.51 23.93 15.08
N ASN A 503 8.53 22.80 15.80
CA ASN A 503 8.20 22.72 17.21
C ASN A 503 9.18 21.75 17.90
N SER A 504 9.93 22.24 18.88
CA SER A 504 10.93 21.46 19.61
C SER A 504 10.40 20.80 20.89
N THR A 505 9.11 20.95 21.18
CA THR A 505 8.50 20.40 22.39
C THR A 505 8.54 18.88 22.38
N GLN A 506 9.22 18.31 23.37
CA GLN A 506 9.19 16.87 23.62
C GLN A 506 8.05 16.55 24.57
N TRP A 507 6.97 16.01 24.04
CA TRP A 507 5.84 15.55 24.85
C TRP A 507 6.19 14.24 25.55
N THR A 508 5.85 14.16 26.84
CA THR A 508 6.02 12.95 27.66
C THR A 508 4.83 12.78 28.60
N MET A 509 4.55 11.55 29.00
CA MET A 509 3.60 11.22 30.06
C MET A 509 4.16 10.10 30.93
N THR A 510 3.73 10.00 32.17
CA THR A 510 4.10 8.90 33.07
C THR A 510 2.95 7.91 33.17
N VAL A 511 3.24 6.63 32.94
CA VAL A 511 2.26 5.56 33.15
C VAL A 511 1.97 5.46 34.66
N GLY A 512 0.70 5.42 35.03
CA GLY A 512 0.26 5.32 36.41
C GLY A 512 0.85 4.10 37.13
N ALA A 513 0.88 4.15 38.46
CA ALA A 513 1.36 3.04 39.28
C ALA A 513 0.51 1.76 39.11
N ASP A 514 -0.74 1.92 38.67
CA ASP A 514 -1.66 0.85 38.30
C ASP A 514 -1.47 0.35 36.85
N GLY A 515 -0.52 0.91 36.11
CA GLY A 515 -0.29 0.61 34.70
C GLY A 515 -1.18 1.37 33.72
N SER A 516 -2.03 2.28 34.18
CA SER A 516 -2.93 3.03 33.29
C SER A 516 -2.25 4.26 32.66
N LEU A 517 -2.62 4.61 31.44
CA LEU A 517 -2.23 5.86 30.80
C LEU A 517 -3.43 6.42 30.03
N ASN A 518 -3.84 7.65 30.34
CA ASN A 518 -4.90 8.35 29.60
C ASN A 518 -4.29 9.32 28.58
N VAL A 519 -4.46 9.04 27.29
CA VAL A 519 -3.93 9.87 26.20
C VAL A 519 -5.10 10.53 25.45
N PRO A 520 -5.25 11.87 25.52
CA PRO A 520 -6.23 12.58 24.70
C PRO A 520 -5.72 12.71 23.26
N VAL A 521 -6.54 12.31 22.29
CA VAL A 521 -6.24 12.39 20.86
C VAL A 521 -7.30 13.23 20.17
N ARG A 522 -6.87 14.34 19.55
CA ARG A 522 -7.77 15.27 18.86
C ARG A 522 -8.46 14.56 17.69
N ASP A 523 -9.66 14.98 17.36
CA ASP A 523 -10.26 14.65 16.06
C ASP A 523 -9.30 15.04 14.93
N SER A 524 -9.13 14.12 13.97
CA SER A 524 -8.17 14.25 12.88
C SER A 524 -6.74 14.39 13.38
N GLN A 525 -6.29 13.42 14.17
CA GLN A 525 -4.93 13.37 14.70
C GLN A 525 -4.48 11.92 14.91
N VAL A 526 -3.17 11.71 14.84
CA VAL A 526 -2.54 10.46 15.29
C VAL A 526 -1.55 10.79 16.40
N VAL A 527 -1.61 10.04 17.50
CA VAL A 527 -0.67 10.14 18.62
C VAL A 527 -0.05 8.76 18.86
N VAL A 528 1.26 8.75 19.08
CA VAL A 528 2.01 7.53 19.40
C VAL A 528 2.63 7.69 20.77
N ALA A 529 2.26 6.83 21.71
CA ALA A 529 2.92 6.71 23.00
C ALA A 529 4.02 5.65 22.87
N SER A 530 5.28 6.00 23.18
CA SER A 530 6.42 5.12 22.98
C SER A 530 7.39 5.15 24.15
N THR A 531 8.00 4.00 24.45
CA THR A 531 9.11 3.89 25.42
C THR A 531 10.42 4.47 24.90
N VAL A 532 10.49 4.80 23.60
CA VAL A 532 11.64 5.44 22.96
C VAL A 532 11.24 6.74 22.28
N ARG A 533 12.21 7.64 22.10
CA ARG A 533 12.01 8.83 21.28
C ARG A 533 12.12 8.45 19.80
N LEU A 534 10.98 8.36 19.12
CA LEU A 534 10.90 7.97 17.71
C LEU A 534 11.81 8.84 16.83
N GLY A 535 12.46 8.21 15.84
CA GLY A 535 13.38 8.86 14.92
C GLY A 535 14.79 9.19 15.49
N THR A 536 15.10 8.74 16.71
CA THR A 536 16.45 8.93 17.32
C THR A 536 17.22 7.63 17.57
N GLU A 537 16.60 6.49 17.26
CA GLU A 537 17.22 5.17 17.36
C GLU A 537 18.33 5.00 16.31
N SER A 538 19.34 4.18 16.62
CA SER A 538 20.42 3.84 15.68
C SER A 538 20.13 2.54 14.93
N VAL A 539 20.65 2.41 13.71
CA VAL A 539 20.47 1.21 12.88
C VAL A 539 21.05 -0.02 13.57
N ASN A 540 20.24 -1.07 13.67
CA ASN A 540 20.71 -2.38 14.13
C ASN A 540 21.18 -3.21 12.94
N TYR A 541 22.43 -3.01 12.52
CA TYR A 541 23.01 -3.68 11.34
C TYR A 541 22.92 -5.21 11.41
N ALA A 542 23.07 -5.81 12.60
CA ALA A 542 22.99 -7.27 12.76
C ALA A 542 21.58 -7.80 12.46
N ASN A 543 20.54 -7.14 12.97
CA ASN A 543 19.16 -7.49 12.65
C ASN A 543 18.84 -7.23 11.18
N CYS A 544 19.31 -6.11 10.61
CA CYS A 544 19.08 -5.80 9.20
C CYS A 544 19.72 -6.85 8.27
N GLN A 545 20.96 -7.26 8.55
CA GLN A 545 21.63 -8.35 7.83
C GLN A 545 20.91 -9.70 8.02
N LYS A 546 20.36 -9.96 9.21
CA LYS A 546 19.57 -11.18 9.44
C LYS A 546 18.28 -11.16 8.62
N LEU A 547 17.58 -10.03 8.57
CA LEU A 547 16.32 -9.89 7.83
C LEU A 547 16.52 -10.11 6.32
N THR A 548 17.62 -9.60 5.76
CA THR A 548 17.95 -9.80 4.34
C THR A 548 18.33 -11.25 4.02
N THR A 549 19.02 -11.95 4.94
CA THR A 549 19.46 -13.35 4.73
C THR A 549 18.36 -14.39 4.97
N THR A 550 17.35 -14.12 5.80
CA THR A 550 16.25 -15.06 6.08
C THR A 550 15.16 -15.10 5.01
N GLY A 551 15.30 -14.37 3.89
CA GLY A 551 14.43 -14.53 2.73
C GLY A 551 13.03 -13.94 2.86
N SER A 552 12.76 -13.08 3.86
CA SER A 552 11.50 -12.32 3.96
C SER A 552 11.39 -11.20 2.92
N THR A 553 12.43 -11.01 2.11
CA THR A 553 12.48 -10.08 0.99
C THR A 553 12.77 -10.90 -0.26
N GLY A 554 11.73 -11.27 -1.00
CA GLY A 554 11.87 -12.01 -2.25
C GLY A 554 12.62 -11.17 -3.29
N GLY A 555 13.93 -11.36 -3.39
CA GLY A 555 14.81 -10.59 -4.27
C GLY A 555 16.27 -10.80 -3.84
N SER A 556 16.81 -12.01 -4.04
CA SER A 556 18.20 -12.29 -3.69
C SER A 556 19.13 -11.69 -4.75
N SER A 557 19.63 -10.48 -4.51
CA SER A 557 20.83 -9.96 -5.20
C SER A 557 22.13 -10.61 -4.67
N GLY A 558 22.04 -11.48 -3.66
CA GLY A 558 23.16 -12.21 -3.08
C GLY A 558 23.66 -13.32 -4.01
N THR A 559 24.87 -13.14 -4.53
CA THR A 559 25.72 -14.23 -5.03
C THR A 559 26.17 -15.10 -3.85
N THR A 560 26.30 -16.41 -4.11
CA THR A 560 26.79 -17.49 -3.22
C THR A 560 25.76 -18.27 -2.42
N GLY A 561 25.14 -19.25 -3.10
CA GLY A 561 24.53 -20.41 -2.47
C GLY A 561 24.10 -21.40 -3.54
N THR A 562 24.75 -22.56 -3.59
CA THR A 562 24.40 -23.72 -4.46
C THR A 562 23.08 -24.38 -4.09
N ASN A 563 22.17 -23.67 -3.43
CA ASN A 563 20.88 -24.19 -3.01
C ASN A 563 19.89 -24.04 -4.17
N ALA A 564 19.06 -25.06 -4.40
CA ALA A 564 17.98 -24.98 -5.37
C ALA A 564 17.11 -23.74 -5.09
N ALA A 565 16.69 -23.04 -6.14
CA ALA A 565 15.81 -21.89 -5.99
C ALA A 565 14.53 -22.31 -5.25
N PRO A 566 14.04 -21.49 -4.29
CA PRO A 566 12.87 -21.86 -3.51
C PRO A 566 11.66 -21.99 -4.43
N THR A 567 11.07 -23.18 -4.47
CA THR A 567 9.81 -23.45 -5.18
C THR A 567 8.61 -23.06 -4.31
N PHE A 568 7.39 -23.19 -4.83
CA PHE A 568 6.20 -23.09 -4.00
C PHE A 568 6.20 -24.17 -2.90
N LYS A 569 5.81 -23.75 -1.69
CA LYS A 569 5.59 -24.63 -0.53
C LYS A 569 4.41 -25.58 -0.79
N SER A 570 3.36 -25.07 -1.42
CA SER A 570 2.21 -25.86 -1.86
C SER A 570 1.55 -25.19 -3.07
N THR A 571 1.05 -26.01 -3.99
CA THR A 571 0.20 -25.60 -5.12
C THR A 571 -1.27 -26.00 -4.93
N THR A 572 -1.60 -26.53 -3.74
CA THR A 572 -2.94 -26.99 -3.36
C THR A 572 -3.27 -26.55 -1.94
N GLY A 573 -4.52 -26.72 -1.50
CA GLY A 573 -4.95 -26.32 -0.16
C GLY A 573 -5.38 -24.86 -0.05
N PHE A 574 -5.61 -24.20 -1.19
CA PHE A 574 -6.31 -22.92 -1.22
C PHE A 574 -7.74 -23.10 -0.69
N LYS A 575 -8.23 -22.15 0.09
CA LYS A 575 -9.64 -22.12 0.50
C LYS A 575 -10.50 -22.03 -0.76
N SER A 576 -11.58 -22.82 -0.82
CA SER A 576 -12.51 -22.74 -1.95
C SER A 576 -13.31 -21.44 -1.85
N ASP A 577 -13.12 -20.54 -2.81
CA ASP A 577 -13.92 -19.32 -2.95
C ASP A 577 -15.31 -19.60 -3.56
N THR A 578 -15.56 -20.83 -4.01
CA THR A 578 -16.90 -21.23 -4.46
C THR A 578 -17.81 -21.48 -3.26
N PRO A 579 -18.97 -20.81 -3.16
CA PRO A 579 -20.00 -21.21 -2.22
C PRO A 579 -20.34 -22.68 -2.50
N LEU A 580 -20.32 -23.51 -1.45
CA LEU A 580 -20.80 -24.89 -1.57
C LEU A 580 -22.18 -24.86 -2.25
N SER A 581 -22.33 -25.63 -3.34
CA SER A 581 -23.61 -25.68 -4.04
C SER A 581 -24.71 -26.05 -3.03
N LYS A 582 -25.94 -25.57 -3.24
CA LYS A 582 -27.08 -25.99 -2.38
C LYS A 582 -27.14 -27.51 -2.28
N THR A 583 -26.80 -28.23 -3.35
CA THR A 583 -26.69 -29.68 -3.39
C THR A 583 -25.59 -30.23 -2.47
N ALA A 584 -24.40 -29.61 -2.44
CA ALA A 584 -23.31 -29.99 -1.52
C ALA A 584 -23.67 -29.68 -0.07
N ILE A 585 -24.31 -28.54 0.21
CA ILE A 585 -24.82 -28.19 1.54
C ILE A 585 -25.89 -29.20 1.99
N ILE A 586 -26.84 -29.54 1.12
CA ILE A 586 -27.87 -30.56 1.38
C ILE A 586 -27.24 -31.93 1.57
N ALA A 587 -26.22 -32.30 0.78
CA ALA A 587 -25.52 -33.59 0.92
C ALA A 587 -24.72 -33.67 2.23
N ILE A 588 -24.07 -32.59 2.66
CA ILE A 588 -23.37 -32.51 3.95
C ILE A 588 -24.38 -32.54 5.10
N ALA A 589 -25.50 -31.83 5.00
CA ALA A 589 -26.57 -31.85 6.00
C ALA A 589 -27.26 -33.23 6.09
N ALA A 590 -27.51 -33.88 4.96
CA ALA A 590 -28.08 -35.22 4.89
C ALA A 590 -27.08 -36.28 5.38
N GLY A 591 -25.80 -36.14 5.07
CA GLY A 591 -24.72 -37.01 5.54
C GLY A 591 -24.47 -36.88 7.04
N GLY A 592 -24.46 -35.65 7.57
CA GLY A 592 -24.34 -35.37 9.00
C GLY A 592 -25.56 -35.85 9.80
N GLY A 593 -26.77 -35.69 9.25
CA GLY A 593 -27.99 -36.24 9.83
C GLY A 593 -28.00 -37.77 9.85
N GLY A 594 -27.56 -38.42 8.76
CA GLY A 594 -27.42 -39.87 8.69
C GLY A 594 -26.41 -40.43 9.71
N PHE A 595 -25.26 -39.78 9.86
CA PHE A 595 -24.23 -40.17 10.82
C PHE A 595 -24.70 -40.02 12.28
N LEU A 596 -25.42 -38.94 12.60
CA LEU A 596 -26.02 -38.74 13.92
C LEU A 596 -27.11 -39.76 14.25
N LEU A 597 -27.92 -40.17 13.27
CA LEU A 597 -28.93 -41.22 13.45
C LEU A 597 -28.31 -42.60 13.66
N VAL A 598 -27.20 -42.91 12.97
CA VAL A 598 -26.44 -44.15 13.19
C VAL A 598 -25.80 -44.16 14.59
N LEU A 599 -25.22 -43.04 15.02
CA LEU A 599 -24.68 -42.89 16.38
C LEU A 599 -25.77 -43.03 17.44
N LEU A 600 -26.94 -42.41 17.24
CA LEU A 600 -28.09 -42.55 18.14
C LEU A 600 -28.59 -44.00 18.19
N GLY A 601 -28.67 -44.68 17.04
CA GLY A 601 -29.02 -46.09 16.94
C GLY A 601 -28.02 -47.00 17.68
N LEU A 602 -26.72 -46.74 17.54
CA LEU A 602 -25.66 -47.43 18.28
C LEU A 602 -25.76 -47.15 19.78
N PHE A 603 -26.06 -45.92 20.18
CA PHE A 603 -26.23 -45.54 21.58
C PHE A 603 -27.43 -46.25 22.21
N ILE A 604 -28.57 -46.27 21.51
CA ILE A 604 -29.78 -46.99 21.93
C ILE A 604 -29.48 -48.50 22.01
N TRP A 605 -28.80 -49.07 21.02
CA TRP A 605 -28.42 -50.49 21.03
C TRP A 605 -27.50 -50.83 22.20
N CYS A 606 -26.50 -49.99 22.47
CA CYS A 606 -25.61 -50.10 23.63
C CYS A 606 -26.40 -49.98 24.94
N CYS A 607 -27.31 -49.02 25.07
CA CYS A 607 -28.18 -48.86 26.24
C CYS A 607 -29.09 -50.09 26.44
N VAL A 608 -29.72 -50.60 25.39
CA VAL A 608 -30.58 -51.80 25.46
C VAL A 608 -29.76 -53.04 25.83
N ARG A 609 -28.57 -53.22 25.23
CA ARG A 609 -27.67 -54.33 25.55
C ARG A 609 -27.15 -54.25 26.98
N THR A 610 -26.84 -53.05 27.46
CA THR A 610 -26.37 -52.79 28.84
C THR A 610 -27.51 -52.98 29.83
N CYS A 611 -28.73 -52.55 29.52
CA CYS A 611 -29.93 -52.81 30.32
C CYS A 611 -30.28 -54.30 30.37
N ARG A 612 -30.14 -55.05 29.28
CA ARG A 612 -30.29 -56.51 29.26
C ARG A 612 -29.23 -57.21 30.12
N ARG A 613 -27.95 -56.80 29.99
CA ARG A 613 -26.86 -57.30 30.84
C ARG A 613 -27.07 -56.94 32.31
N ASN A 614 -27.57 -55.73 32.61
CA ASN A 614 -27.87 -55.29 33.98
C ASN A 614 -29.09 -55.99 34.57
N LYS A 615 -30.13 -56.31 33.77
CA LYS A 615 -31.24 -57.16 34.23
C LYS A 615 -30.76 -58.59 34.51
N ALA A 616 -29.92 -59.17 33.65
CA ALA A 616 -29.30 -60.47 33.90
C ALA A 616 -28.36 -60.46 35.12
N ARG A 617 -27.63 -59.36 35.33
CA ARG A 617 -26.73 -59.17 36.48
C ARG A 617 -27.51 -58.90 37.77
N LYS A 618 -28.60 -58.12 37.75
CA LYS A 618 -29.51 -57.92 38.89
C LYS A 618 -30.27 -59.20 39.26
N ALA A 619 -30.63 -60.04 38.29
CA ALA A 619 -31.17 -61.38 38.57
C ALA A 619 -30.14 -62.28 39.27
N ARG A 620 -28.84 -62.15 38.94
CA ARG A 620 -27.74 -62.85 39.65
C ARG A 620 -27.39 -62.22 41.00
N SER A 621 -27.48 -60.90 41.15
CA SER A 621 -27.10 -60.17 42.38
C SER A 621 -28.21 -60.09 43.42
N ALA A 622 -29.49 -60.28 43.05
CA ALA A 622 -30.59 -60.45 44.01
C ALA A 622 -30.48 -61.76 44.83
N ALA A 623 -29.58 -62.67 44.46
CA ALA A 623 -29.28 -63.89 45.19
C ALA A 623 -28.20 -63.72 46.28
N ILE A 624 -27.55 -62.55 46.40
CA ILE A 624 -26.42 -62.36 47.34
C ILE A 624 -26.56 -61.03 48.09
N LEU A 625 -27.22 -61.11 49.24
CA LEU A 625 -26.96 -60.42 50.52
C LEU A 625 -26.80 -58.87 50.59
N LYS A 626 -27.82 -58.26 51.21
CA LYS A 626 -27.83 -57.29 52.35
C LYS A 626 -26.68 -56.27 52.52
N ALA A 627 -27.05 -54.98 52.35
CA ALA A 627 -26.92 -53.80 53.25
C ALA A 627 -25.55 -53.36 53.86
N PRO A 628 -25.35 -52.07 54.27
CA PRO A 628 -25.76 -50.78 53.69
C PRO A 628 -24.56 -49.73 53.77
N PRO A 629 -24.70 -48.37 53.77
CA PRO A 629 -23.86 -47.49 52.95
C PRO A 629 -22.87 -46.60 53.74
N ARG A 630 -21.85 -46.03 53.06
CA ARG A 630 -21.16 -44.83 53.54
C ARG A 630 -20.83 -43.84 52.42
N HIS A 631 -20.92 -42.59 52.84
CA HIS A 631 -20.92 -41.30 52.19
C HIS A 631 -19.53 -40.87 51.62
N ASP A 632 -19.62 -40.12 50.52
CA ASP A 632 -18.99 -38.83 50.21
C ASP A 632 -17.50 -38.63 49.88
N ASP A 633 -17.35 -37.95 48.73
CA ASP A 633 -16.63 -36.68 48.49
C ASP A 633 -15.40 -36.64 47.55
N HIS A 634 -15.69 -36.00 46.40
CA HIS A 634 -14.95 -34.91 45.75
C HIS A 634 -13.73 -35.17 44.83
N PRO A 635 -13.51 -34.26 43.84
CA PRO A 635 -13.15 -34.61 42.48
C PRO A 635 -11.75 -34.16 42.06
N LEU A 636 -11.24 -34.71 40.96
CA LEU A 636 -10.08 -34.17 40.24
C LEU A 636 -10.31 -34.15 38.72
N LEU A 637 -10.14 -32.93 38.19
CA LEU A 637 -9.46 -32.55 36.95
C LEU A 637 -10.12 -32.89 35.60
N ALA A 638 -10.46 -31.82 34.87
CA ALA A 638 -10.54 -31.83 33.42
C ALA A 638 -9.68 -30.67 32.87
N ARG A 639 -8.96 -30.99 31.81
CA ARG A 639 -8.07 -30.14 31.00
C ARG A 639 -8.54 -30.22 29.55
N ASP A 640 -8.12 -29.21 28.79
CA ASP A 640 -8.13 -29.03 27.33
C ASP A 640 -9.41 -28.36 26.78
N ALA A 641 -9.37 -27.10 26.35
CA ALA A 641 -8.64 -26.45 25.23
C ALA A 641 -9.57 -26.40 24.01
N ASP A 642 -10.03 -25.19 23.68
CA ASP A 642 -10.96 -24.90 22.59
C ASP A 642 -10.33 -23.87 21.66
N ASP A 643 -10.40 -24.17 20.36
CA ASP A 643 -9.92 -23.35 19.26
C ASP A 643 -10.87 -22.17 19.04
N SER A 644 -10.37 -20.94 19.21
CA SER A 644 -11.13 -19.73 18.91
C SER A 644 -10.61 -19.05 17.65
N HIS A 645 -11.49 -18.95 16.66
CA HIS A 645 -11.33 -18.08 15.50
C HIS A 645 -11.30 -16.62 15.96
N ALA A 646 -10.16 -15.94 15.73
CA ALA A 646 -9.99 -14.53 16.08
C ALA A 646 -10.88 -13.64 15.21
N SER A 647 -11.80 -12.94 15.86
CA SER A 647 -12.62 -11.87 15.29
C SER A 647 -11.79 -10.58 15.13
N TYR A 648 -11.91 -9.93 13.97
CA TYR A 648 -11.53 -8.53 13.74
C TYR A 648 -12.09 -7.63 14.86
N PRO A 649 -11.52 -6.44 15.15
CA PRO A 649 -12.27 -5.44 15.91
C PRO A 649 -13.62 -5.29 15.22
N ALA A 650 -14.70 -5.50 15.98
CA ALA A 650 -16.04 -5.62 15.43
C ALA A 650 -16.50 -4.27 14.87
N TYR A 651 -16.09 -3.95 13.63
CA TYR A 651 -16.67 -2.89 12.84
C TYR A 651 -18.13 -3.30 12.61
N LYS A 652 -19.06 -2.43 13.01
CA LYS A 652 -20.48 -2.69 12.74
C LYS A 652 -20.67 -2.77 11.23
N SER A 653 -21.41 -3.78 10.79
CA SER A 653 -21.75 -3.98 9.37
C SER A 653 -22.42 -2.74 8.80
N SER A 654 -21.72 -2.01 7.93
CA SER A 654 -22.35 -1.06 7.02
C SER A 654 -23.14 -1.85 5.97
N PRO A 655 -24.26 -1.33 5.42
CA PRO A 655 -24.90 -1.93 4.26
C PRO A 655 -23.94 -1.83 3.06
N GLY A 656 -23.13 -2.87 2.86
CA GLY A 656 -22.25 -2.95 1.70
C GLY A 656 -23.07 -3.08 0.41
N PRO A 657 -22.72 -2.35 -0.66
CA PRO A 657 -23.21 -2.66 -2.00
C PRO A 657 -22.93 -4.14 -2.33
N ARG A 658 -23.89 -4.84 -2.92
CA ARG A 658 -23.66 -6.21 -3.42
C ARG A 658 -22.91 -6.12 -4.74
N GLY A 659 -21.61 -6.41 -4.73
CA GLY A 659 -20.74 -6.44 -5.91
C GLY A 659 -19.32 -6.07 -5.50
N TRP A 660 -18.51 -7.07 -5.18
CA TRP A 660 -17.13 -6.86 -4.70
C TRP A 660 -16.17 -6.97 -5.88
N ASP A 661 -15.99 -5.85 -6.57
CA ASP A 661 -14.87 -5.64 -7.51
C ASP A 661 -14.15 -4.36 -7.05
N SER A 662 -12.80 -4.39 -6.99
CA SER A 662 -12.01 -3.15 -6.93
C SER A 662 -12.52 -2.20 -8.00
N PRO A 663 -12.58 -0.87 -7.77
CA PRO A 663 -12.88 0.05 -8.85
C PRO A 663 -11.82 -0.09 -9.95
N MET A 664 -12.23 -0.79 -11.01
CA MET A 664 -11.42 -1.22 -12.15
C MET A 664 -10.63 -0.03 -12.73
N THR A 665 -9.43 -0.24 -13.26
CA THR A 665 -8.67 0.89 -13.83
C THR A 665 -9.06 1.14 -15.30
N SER A 666 -9.59 0.14 -16.04
CA SER A 666 -9.63 0.12 -17.52
C SER A 666 -10.33 1.30 -18.24
N VAL A 667 -11.34 1.93 -17.64
CA VAL A 667 -12.24 2.87 -18.36
C VAL A 667 -11.60 4.25 -18.64
N SER A 668 -10.56 4.67 -17.91
CA SER A 668 -9.88 5.97 -18.14
C SER A 668 -8.77 5.92 -19.21
N HIS A 669 -8.41 4.74 -19.71
CA HIS A 669 -7.20 4.53 -20.51
C HIS A 669 -7.26 5.05 -21.96
N GLY A 670 -8.44 5.41 -22.46
CA GLY A 670 -8.58 6.10 -23.73
C GLY A 670 -8.06 7.54 -23.73
N GLN A 671 -7.79 8.13 -22.55
CA GLN A 671 -7.48 9.57 -22.43
C GLN A 671 -6.08 9.92 -21.89
N HIS A 672 -5.27 8.94 -21.49
CA HIS A 672 -3.90 9.19 -21.01
C HIS A 672 -2.91 9.61 -22.12
N MET A 673 -3.33 9.63 -23.39
CA MET A 673 -2.52 10.13 -24.52
C MET A 673 -2.76 11.63 -24.83
N HIS A 674 -3.51 12.37 -24.01
CA HIS A 674 -3.72 13.81 -24.20
C HIS A 674 -3.34 14.65 -22.96
N PRO A 675 -2.36 15.58 -23.06
CA PRO A 675 -1.85 16.35 -21.93
C PRO A 675 -2.75 17.51 -21.48
N SER A 676 -4.08 17.45 -21.62
CA SER A 676 -4.89 18.68 -21.46
C SER A 676 -6.34 18.58 -20.97
N GLN A 677 -6.85 17.45 -20.48
CA GLN A 677 -8.18 17.46 -19.83
C GLN A 677 -8.03 17.71 -18.33
N SER A 678 -8.20 18.97 -17.93
CA SER A 678 -8.37 19.33 -16.53
C SER A 678 -9.70 18.79 -16.01
N TYR A 679 -9.66 17.95 -14.97
CA TYR A 679 -10.85 17.51 -14.22
C TYR A 679 -11.42 18.61 -13.31
N HIS A 680 -11.43 19.88 -13.77
CA HIS A 680 -11.88 21.05 -13.00
C HIS A 680 -13.38 21.07 -12.68
N ASN A 681 -14.16 20.10 -13.18
CA ASN A 681 -15.61 20.09 -13.03
C ASN A 681 -16.13 19.12 -11.96
N MET A 682 -15.28 18.40 -11.23
CA MET A 682 -15.70 17.71 -10.01
C MET A 682 -15.52 18.65 -8.82
N GLN A 683 -16.59 19.34 -8.45
CA GLN A 683 -16.67 20.07 -7.18
C GLN A 683 -16.82 19.04 -6.05
N PRO A 684 -15.91 18.99 -5.06
CA PRO A 684 -16.14 18.21 -3.86
C PRO A 684 -17.37 18.77 -3.12
N GLU A 685 -18.40 17.95 -2.91
CA GLU A 685 -19.45 18.27 -1.95
C GLU A 685 -18.90 18.08 -0.53
N PHE A 686 -18.59 19.19 0.13
CA PHE A 686 -18.29 19.21 1.56
C PHE A 686 -19.59 19.05 2.34
N GLU A 687 -19.70 18.02 3.18
CA GLU A 687 -20.91 17.75 3.96
C GLU A 687 -21.26 18.87 4.95
N ASN A 688 -20.35 19.80 5.26
CA ASN A 688 -20.64 21.07 5.93
C ASN A 688 -19.48 22.07 5.70
N ALA A 689 -19.64 23.01 4.76
CA ALA A 689 -18.80 24.21 4.75
C ALA A 689 -19.38 25.22 5.76
N PRO A 690 -18.67 25.63 6.83
CA PRO A 690 -19.12 26.76 7.63
C PRO A 690 -19.17 28.00 6.73
N ALA A 691 -20.27 28.75 6.81
CA ALA A 691 -20.46 29.99 6.05
C ALA A 691 -19.34 30.99 6.39
N GLY A 692 -18.35 31.13 5.49
CA GLY A 692 -17.21 32.03 5.70
C GLY A 692 -16.01 31.82 4.77
N TYR A 693 -15.86 30.66 4.13
CA TYR A 693 -14.78 30.45 3.16
C TYR A 693 -15.18 30.92 1.75
N GLN A 694 -14.88 32.18 1.42
CA GLN A 694 -14.88 32.64 0.03
C GLN A 694 -13.47 32.52 -0.57
N TYR A 695 -13.35 31.70 -1.60
CA TYR A 695 -12.17 31.62 -2.47
C TYR A 695 -11.98 32.95 -3.21
N HIS A 696 -10.96 33.73 -2.83
CA HIS A 696 -10.58 34.93 -3.59
C HIS A 696 -9.68 34.54 -4.77
N SER A 697 -10.29 34.33 -5.94
CA SER A 697 -9.55 34.41 -7.21
C SER A 697 -9.34 35.90 -7.54
N GLN A 698 -8.14 36.42 -7.33
CA GLN A 698 -7.79 37.74 -7.86
C GLN A 698 -7.61 37.66 -9.38
N HIS A 699 -8.56 38.20 -10.13
CA HIS A 699 -8.36 38.64 -11.51
C HIS A 699 -8.62 40.16 -11.59
N PRO A 700 -7.76 40.94 -12.27
CA PRO A 700 -7.98 42.38 -12.42
C PRO A 700 -9.11 42.66 -13.41
N GLN A 701 -10.01 43.57 -13.03
CA GLN A 701 -11.16 44.00 -13.83
C GLN A 701 -10.78 44.88 -15.02
N GLY A 702 -11.48 44.66 -16.14
CA GLY A 702 -11.51 45.51 -17.33
C GLY A 702 -12.87 45.40 -18.03
N MET A 703 -13.80 46.19 -17.54
CA MET A 703 -15.12 46.64 -18.03
C MET A 703 -15.55 46.46 -19.51
N LEU A 704 -16.87 46.16 -19.64
CA LEU A 704 -17.88 46.53 -20.66
C LEU A 704 -18.34 45.49 -21.73
N SER A 705 -19.56 45.00 -21.52
CA SER A 705 -20.59 44.54 -22.48
C SER A 705 -20.93 45.61 -23.55
N PRO A 706 -21.60 45.33 -24.72
CA PRO A 706 -22.77 44.43 -24.81
C PRO A 706 -23.08 43.66 -26.12
N THR A 707 -24.06 42.75 -25.97
CA THR A 707 -25.13 42.32 -26.91
C THR A 707 -24.87 41.39 -28.12
N SER A 708 -25.53 40.23 -28.04
CA SER A 708 -26.27 39.43 -29.04
C SER A 708 -26.12 39.70 -30.55
N GLN A 709 -25.81 38.67 -31.34
CA GLN A 709 -26.75 38.02 -32.29
C GLN A 709 -26.08 36.90 -33.12
N GLN A 710 -26.80 35.77 -33.20
CA GLN A 710 -27.05 34.90 -34.36
C GLN A 710 -26.03 34.77 -35.53
N THR A 711 -25.60 33.51 -35.74
CA THR A 711 -25.44 32.77 -37.01
C THR A 711 -24.84 33.47 -38.24
N GLN A 712 -23.71 32.95 -38.74
CA GLN A 712 -23.62 32.43 -40.12
C GLN A 712 -22.33 31.62 -40.38
N GLN A 713 -22.46 30.68 -41.30
CA GLN A 713 -21.46 29.76 -41.85
C GLN A 713 -20.32 30.49 -42.59
N TYR A 714 -19.11 29.91 -42.65
CA TYR A 714 -18.48 29.40 -43.90
C TYR A 714 -16.99 29.01 -43.70
N HIS A 715 -16.66 27.88 -44.35
CA HIS A 715 -15.40 27.32 -44.86
C HIS A 715 -13.98 27.78 -44.42
N GLN A 716 -13.16 26.74 -44.17
CA GLN A 716 -11.77 26.49 -44.61
C GLN A 716 -10.81 27.68 -44.76
N GLN A 717 -9.67 27.61 -44.05
CA GLN A 717 -8.33 27.46 -44.63
C GLN A 717 -7.26 27.36 -43.53
N ARG A 718 -6.26 26.50 -43.74
CA ARG A 718 -5.02 26.41 -42.93
C ARG A 718 -4.23 27.72 -43.02
N PRO A 719 -3.34 27.99 -42.05
CA PRO A 719 -1.93 28.04 -42.45
C PRO A 719 -0.93 27.47 -41.42
N ALA A 720 0.23 27.12 -41.97
CA ALA A 720 1.45 26.75 -41.29
C ALA A 720 2.34 27.98 -40.98
N TYR A 721 3.06 27.89 -39.86
CA TYR A 721 4.38 28.43 -39.50
C TYR A 721 4.89 29.78 -40.05
N LEU A 722 5.41 30.63 -39.13
CA LEU A 722 6.73 31.29 -39.13
C LEU A 722 6.86 32.13 -37.82
N GLN A 723 7.72 31.71 -36.88
CA GLN A 723 9.10 32.16 -36.62
C GLN A 723 9.26 33.52 -35.90
N SER A 724 10.08 33.43 -34.84
CA SER A 724 10.53 34.44 -33.89
C SER A 724 11.53 35.42 -34.50
N PRO A 725 11.61 36.68 -34.01
CA PRO A 725 12.70 37.59 -34.33
C PRO A 725 13.53 37.94 -33.08
N TYR A 726 14.84 37.74 -33.15
CA TYR A 726 15.81 38.66 -32.56
C TYR A 726 17.15 38.50 -33.28
N GLN A 727 17.63 39.57 -33.95
CA GLN A 727 19.00 40.05 -33.77
C GLN A 727 19.25 41.42 -34.40
N ASN A 728 20.12 42.18 -33.74
CA ASN A 728 20.48 43.57 -33.96
C ASN A 728 21.55 43.77 -35.05
N TYR A 729 21.56 45.00 -35.57
CA TYR A 729 22.43 45.59 -36.60
C TYR A 729 23.91 45.75 -36.22
N GLY A 730 24.77 45.70 -37.25
CA GLY A 730 25.92 46.62 -37.38
C GLY A 730 27.11 46.08 -38.18
N PRO A 731 27.72 46.84 -39.13
CA PRO A 731 28.20 46.26 -40.40
C PRO A 731 29.70 46.46 -40.70
N THR A 732 30.18 45.74 -41.72
CA THR A 732 31.00 46.21 -42.88
C THR A 732 32.21 45.34 -43.30
N HIS A 733 32.26 45.15 -44.63
CA HIS A 733 33.40 45.03 -45.56
C HIS A 733 34.31 43.77 -45.68
N HIS A 734 34.19 43.21 -46.90
CA HIS A 734 35.22 42.76 -47.86
C HIS A 734 36.13 41.53 -47.63
N SER A 735 35.92 40.60 -48.57
CA SER A 735 36.90 39.98 -49.49
C SER A 735 37.64 38.71 -49.07
N HIS A 736 37.47 37.72 -49.95
CA HIS A 736 38.41 36.71 -50.45
C HIS A 736 39.27 35.88 -49.50
N GLY A 737 39.26 34.56 -49.76
CA GLY A 737 40.50 33.79 -49.76
C GLY A 737 40.41 32.43 -49.08
N HIS A 738 40.34 31.39 -49.92
CA HIS A 738 40.94 30.07 -49.78
C HIS A 738 41.61 29.67 -48.44
N GLY A 739 41.29 28.45 -48.01
CA GLY A 739 42.32 27.41 -47.91
C GLY A 739 42.73 26.92 -46.51
N ARG A 740 42.30 25.69 -46.23
CA ARG A 740 43.03 24.57 -45.59
C ARG A 740 43.60 24.68 -44.16
N ALA A 741 43.30 23.60 -43.43
CA ALA A 741 44.05 22.93 -42.36
C ALA A 741 44.15 23.72 -41.03
N TYR A 742 43.79 23.18 -39.88
CA TYR A 742 43.79 21.79 -39.39
C TYR A 742 42.49 21.41 -38.69
#